data_AF-A0A3M6U2Y8-F1
#
_entry.id   AF-A0A3M6U2Y8-F1
#
_cell.length_a   1.000
_cell.length_b   1.000
_cell.length_c   1.000
_cell.angle_alpha   90.00
_cell.angle_beta   90.00
_cell.angle_gamma   90.00
#
_symmetry.space_group_name_H-M   'P 1'
#
loop_
_entity.id
_entity.type
_entity.pdbx_description
1 polymer ?
#
loop_
_entity_poly.entity_id
_entity_poly.type
_entity_poly.pdbx_seq_one_letter_code
_entity_poly.pdbx_strand_id
1 'polypeptide(L)'
;MADAENQKRSRNFKKKFKGKGDDAKRKFKPKKFSKDFRGENSPGQKRKANDTNADGYRKKWKGEIGSQDGKKGYRRYENNDKSFSVNGKGSRNSYVKGNFVGDKAMKRKFSDGKGSDFGKKKNFSSSWENKNESDEKPNIWQMKKKERKDFRRQQDENYDLVHGLKKLYETIRRKKCSKAEKAELVEKILSLIAGHTHDVIFKHDTGRVIQACVKFGTVEQRQKLFEQFKGDFGELIKSKYSKFFIKKLLIYGTKKQRDVIIKCFYGQVRKLIRHKEASSILETIYSDYANSAQKAHLIQEFYGADFAFFKSSELNSLEKVLQSDPARKTGILKYMKDALLPLIDRSVIGHSIIHRVLLEYLTYADENARSEMIELIKDSVVLILHTHDGARVGMHCLWYGTVKDRKVLVKSFKSYYVKICKEEFGHLVLLALFDCVDDTVLVKKIMFSEIQPSLQELAVDTYGRKVLMYLVCPRSPSHFHPTTVELLKKGDGNSTSKKDSHQRQNELLEGISPALLELIEKIAEELLFDKGGCQLVLAALLQCAGDVERAMMAIVNLANRDLDPSTEDEYLKHNVYLRHAIVFRAKDHVVKSAAGHFALKRLINQDKGRLQSENKDEVLFSKLLLDNTDPRMLLDWCKVNRGAFVVASLLESSVPGVSDTVKSHLQPRVSKLKKHDSKGVQIVLKLLAN
;
A
#
# COMPACT_ATOMS: atom_id res chain seq x y z
N MET A 1 20.64 30.09 -64.53
CA MET A 1 21.22 31.39 -64.15
C MET A 1 20.31 31.92 -63.05
N ALA A 2 20.79 32.00 -61.80
CA ALA A 2 21.76 32.98 -61.28
C ALA A 2 21.06 34.35 -61.07
N ASP A 3 21.13 35.00 -59.91
CA ASP A 3 21.84 34.60 -58.68
C ASP A 3 21.25 35.23 -57.40
N ALA A 4 22.02 35.17 -56.31
CA ALA A 4 21.76 35.60 -54.93
C ALA A 4 21.16 37.02 -54.65
N GLU A 5 20.97 37.25 -53.34
CA GLU A 5 20.60 38.50 -52.64
C GLU A 5 19.10 38.91 -52.70
N ASN A 6 18.36 39.09 -51.60
CA ASN A 6 18.57 39.58 -50.22
C ASN A 6 18.42 41.12 -50.07
N GLN A 7 17.79 41.51 -48.95
CA GLN A 7 17.57 42.88 -48.45
C GLN A 7 16.80 43.89 -49.33
N LYS A 8 15.54 44.17 -48.96
CA LYS A 8 15.19 45.48 -48.35
C LYS A 8 13.75 45.55 -47.80
N ARG A 9 13.58 46.41 -46.79
CA ARG A 9 12.32 46.99 -46.25
C ARG A 9 11.30 46.05 -45.59
N SER A 10 11.44 45.91 -44.28
CA SER A 10 10.31 46.20 -43.38
C SER A 10 10.82 46.87 -42.10
N ARG A 11 10.21 48.00 -41.70
CA ARG A 11 10.50 48.70 -40.43
C ARG A 11 9.19 49.14 -39.80
N ASN A 12 9.07 48.86 -38.51
CA ASN A 12 8.17 49.50 -37.54
C ASN A 12 6.65 49.50 -37.82
N PHE A 13 5.91 48.79 -36.98
CA PHE A 13 4.92 49.49 -36.15
C PHE A 13 4.87 48.90 -34.73
N LYS A 14 5.13 49.72 -33.71
CA LYS A 14 5.00 49.32 -32.29
C LYS A 14 3.57 49.59 -31.83
N LYS A 15 2.87 48.58 -31.30
CA LYS A 15 1.77 48.78 -30.35
C LYS A 15 1.93 47.88 -29.13
N LYS A 16 2.06 48.50 -27.95
CA LYS A 16 1.98 47.81 -26.65
C LYS A 16 0.52 47.40 -26.42
N PHE A 17 0.28 46.19 -25.93
CA PHE A 17 -0.98 45.85 -25.27
C PHE A 17 -0.70 45.35 -23.85
N LYS A 18 -1.31 46.01 -22.86
CA LYS A 18 -1.35 45.54 -21.47
C LYS A 18 -2.55 44.60 -21.32
N GLY A 19 -2.31 43.29 -21.23
CA GLY A 19 -3.31 42.36 -20.70
C GLY A 19 -3.24 42.36 -19.18
N LYS A 20 -4.32 42.81 -18.50
CA LYS A 20 -4.51 42.49 -17.08
C LYS A 20 -4.94 41.02 -16.97
N GLY A 21 -4.48 40.33 -15.93
CA GLY A 21 -4.96 38.96 -15.63
C GLY A 21 -6.13 38.98 -14.64
N ASP A 22 -6.98 37.95 -14.72
CA ASP A 22 -7.99 37.63 -13.70
C ASP A 22 -7.69 36.25 -13.09
N ASP A 23 -7.32 36.26 -11.81
CA ASP A 23 -6.72 35.11 -11.10
C ASP A 23 -7.78 34.26 -10.39
N ALA A 24 -8.52 33.47 -11.17
CA ALA A 24 -9.69 32.69 -10.75
C ALA A 24 -9.35 31.46 -9.86
N LYS A 25 -8.87 31.72 -8.64
CA LYS A 25 -8.44 30.74 -7.61
C LYS A 25 -9.54 29.77 -7.16
N ARG A 26 -9.82 28.71 -7.93
CA ARG A 26 -10.65 27.58 -7.52
C ARG A 26 -9.97 26.75 -6.41
N LYS A 27 -10.22 27.14 -5.15
CA LYS A 27 -9.77 26.41 -3.94
C LYS A 27 -10.33 24.98 -3.91
N PHE A 28 -9.52 23.99 -4.30
CA PHE A 28 -9.88 22.58 -4.22
C PHE A 28 -9.80 22.10 -2.76
N LYS A 29 -10.95 21.79 -2.14
CA LYS A 29 -10.98 21.06 -0.85
C LYS A 29 -10.85 19.55 -1.13
N PRO A 30 -9.83 18.85 -0.62
CA PRO A 30 -9.76 17.40 -0.77
C PRO A 30 -10.93 16.74 -0.02
N LYS A 31 -11.66 15.83 -0.70
CA LYS A 31 -12.66 14.99 -0.04
C LYS A 31 -11.93 14.05 0.92
N LYS A 32 -12.36 14.00 2.18
CA LYS A 32 -11.86 13.01 3.15
C LYS A 32 -12.16 11.61 2.62
N PHE A 33 -11.11 10.79 2.42
CA PHE A 33 -11.28 9.36 2.18
C PHE A 33 -11.91 8.68 3.40
N SER A 34 -12.69 7.62 3.18
CA SER A 34 -13.35 6.91 4.28
C SER A 34 -12.33 6.15 5.14
N LYS A 35 -12.38 6.35 6.46
CA LYS A 35 -11.65 5.54 7.44
C LYS A 35 -12.37 4.20 7.67
N ASP A 36 -12.42 3.34 6.64
CA ASP A 36 -13.00 1.98 6.72
C ASP A 36 -12.13 0.92 6.04
N PHE A 37 -10.84 0.90 6.38
CA PHE A 37 -10.00 -0.29 6.25
C PHE A 37 -9.28 -0.54 7.59
N ARG A 38 -9.94 -1.29 8.48
CA ARG A 38 -9.26 -1.98 9.57
C ARG A 38 -8.83 -3.34 9.04
N GLY A 39 -7.54 -3.62 9.06
CA GLY A 39 -7.03 -4.95 8.73
C GLY A 39 -7.37 -5.95 9.85
N GLU A 40 -8.03 -7.05 9.50
CA GLU A 40 -8.10 -8.25 10.32
C GLU A 40 -7.62 -9.45 9.48
N ASN A 41 -6.51 -10.05 9.92
CA ASN A 41 -6.06 -11.42 9.61
C ASN A 41 -5.88 -11.81 8.12
N SER A 42 -4.69 -11.53 7.57
CA SER A 42 -4.12 -12.30 6.46
C SER A 42 -3.30 -13.48 7.00
N PRO A 43 -3.71 -14.75 6.81
CA PRO A 43 -2.91 -15.92 7.22
C PRO A 43 -1.79 -16.18 6.20
N GLY A 44 -0.60 -15.61 6.43
CA GLY A 44 0.55 -15.78 5.56
C GLY A 44 1.06 -17.23 5.52
N GLN A 45 0.93 -17.91 4.38
CA GLN A 45 1.46 -19.25 4.17
C GLN A 45 2.99 -19.23 4.00
N LYS A 46 3.73 -19.34 5.11
CA LYS A 46 5.13 -19.77 5.04
C LYS A 46 5.18 -21.24 4.61
N ARG A 47 5.60 -21.49 3.37
CA ARG A 47 6.06 -22.84 2.96
C ARG A 47 7.30 -23.19 3.79
N LYS A 48 7.24 -24.30 4.52
CA LYS A 48 8.44 -25.02 4.96
C LYS A 48 8.68 -26.18 3.99
N ALA A 49 9.95 -26.49 3.73
CA ALA A 49 10.31 -27.77 3.14
C ALA A 49 10.10 -28.90 4.17
N ASN A 50 9.90 -30.12 3.67
CA ASN A 50 10.10 -31.33 4.47
C ASN A 50 11.58 -31.70 4.38
N ASP A 51 12.17 -32.05 5.52
CA ASP A 51 13.32 -32.95 5.61
C ASP A 51 13.10 -33.86 6.82
N THR A 52 13.68 -35.06 6.79
CA THR A 52 13.35 -36.18 7.67
C THR A 52 14.41 -36.44 8.75
N ASN A 53 13.98 -37.10 9.83
CA ASN A 53 14.76 -37.84 10.83
C ASN A 53 15.79 -37.07 11.68
N ALA A 54 15.55 -37.05 13.01
CA ALA A 54 16.55 -37.32 14.06
C ALA A 54 15.86 -37.43 15.44
N ASP A 55 16.43 -38.21 16.35
CA ASP A 55 15.81 -38.63 17.61
C ASP A 55 16.12 -37.75 18.84
N GLY A 56 15.30 -37.93 19.88
CA GLY A 56 15.74 -37.84 21.28
C GLY A 56 15.74 -36.47 21.95
N TYR A 57 14.82 -36.24 22.90
CA TYR A 57 15.09 -36.45 24.34
C TYR A 57 13.85 -36.13 25.20
N ARG A 58 13.61 -36.91 26.26
CA ARG A 58 12.49 -36.74 27.21
C ARG A 58 12.92 -36.03 28.49
N LYS A 59 12.12 -35.06 28.96
CA LYS A 59 11.82 -34.73 30.38
C LYS A 59 10.60 -33.78 30.39
N LYS A 60 9.36 -34.22 30.67
CA LYS A 60 8.79 -34.83 31.90
C LYS A 60 8.66 -33.82 33.05
N TRP A 61 7.46 -33.28 33.22
CA TRP A 61 6.94 -32.73 34.48
C TRP A 61 5.53 -33.27 34.71
N LYS A 62 5.19 -33.55 35.97
CA LYS A 62 3.83 -33.98 36.38
C LYS A 62 2.90 -32.76 36.46
N GLY A 63 1.60 -33.00 36.36
CA GLY A 63 0.58 -32.13 36.96
C GLY A 63 0.02 -32.78 38.23
N GLU A 64 -0.53 -31.96 39.12
CA GLU A 64 -1.45 -32.39 40.19
C GLU A 64 -2.41 -31.23 40.50
N ILE A 65 -3.49 -31.48 41.24
CA ILE A 65 -4.72 -30.68 41.21
C ILE A 65 -4.88 -29.82 42.47
N GLY A 66 -5.28 -28.56 42.32
CA GLY A 66 -5.73 -27.70 43.41
C GLY A 66 -6.65 -26.59 42.89
N SER A 67 -7.86 -26.50 43.46
CA SER A 67 -8.89 -25.52 43.06
C SER A 67 -9.49 -24.85 44.28
N GLN A 68 -9.46 -23.51 44.33
CA GLN A 68 -10.32 -22.71 45.22
C GLN A 68 -10.50 -21.27 44.69
N ASP A 69 -11.61 -20.64 45.08
CA ASP A 69 -12.07 -19.35 44.56
C ASP A 69 -11.33 -18.12 45.12
N GLY A 70 -11.29 -17.04 44.31
CA GLY A 70 -10.69 -15.76 44.71
C GLY A 70 -11.24 -14.54 43.96
N LYS A 71 -12.37 -13.98 44.40
CA LYS A 71 -12.93 -12.73 43.84
C LYS A 71 -12.27 -11.49 44.43
N LYS A 72 -11.60 -10.68 43.59
CA LYS A 72 -11.52 -9.19 43.59
C LYS A 72 -10.55 -8.75 42.47
N GLY A 73 -10.60 -7.55 41.90
CA GLY A 73 -11.54 -6.45 42.12
C GLY A 73 -10.80 -5.10 42.02
N TYR A 74 -10.80 -4.48 40.84
CA TYR A 74 -10.17 -3.17 40.63
C TYR A 74 -10.80 -2.09 41.53
N ARG A 75 -9.97 -1.34 42.25
CA ARG A 75 -10.35 -0.12 42.99
C ARG A 75 -9.45 1.06 42.61
N ARG A 76 -9.93 2.25 42.96
CA ARG A 76 -9.44 3.58 42.59
C ARG A 76 -8.78 4.26 43.81
N TYR A 77 -7.69 4.99 43.57
CA TYR A 77 -7.33 6.27 44.20
C TYR A 77 -6.69 7.12 43.08
N GLU A 78 -6.91 8.42 42.83
CA GLU A 78 -7.43 9.61 43.53
C GLU A 78 -6.36 10.65 43.91
N ASN A 79 -6.53 11.86 43.33
CA ASN A 79 -6.27 13.19 43.91
C ASN A 79 -4.80 13.59 44.17
N ASN A 80 -4.42 14.88 44.24
CA ASN A 80 -5.18 16.15 44.10
C ASN A 80 -4.23 17.27 43.64
N ASP A 81 -4.76 18.41 43.15
CA ASP A 81 -4.49 19.70 43.81
C ASP A 81 -5.44 20.85 43.39
N LYS A 82 -5.46 21.96 44.15
CA LYS A 82 -6.41 23.10 44.08
C LYS A 82 -5.67 24.39 43.66
N SER A 83 -6.27 25.54 43.30
CA SER A 83 -7.48 26.27 43.74
C SER A 83 -7.78 27.43 42.72
N PHE A 84 -8.64 28.46 42.85
CA PHE A 84 -9.64 28.99 43.80
C PHE A 84 -10.76 29.65 42.94
N SER A 85 -12.07 29.53 43.24
CA SER A 85 -12.94 30.35 44.12
C SER A 85 -13.39 31.74 43.61
N VAL A 86 -14.71 31.94 43.42
CA VAL A 86 -15.60 32.86 44.19
C VAL A 86 -17.02 32.92 43.56
N ASN A 87 -18.03 33.19 44.40
CA ASN A 87 -19.48 33.13 44.17
C ASN A 87 -20.09 34.14 43.16
N GLY A 88 -21.29 33.83 42.64
CA GLY A 88 -22.24 34.79 42.04
C GLY A 88 -23.68 34.23 41.99
N LYS A 89 -24.71 35.00 42.38
CA LYS A 89 -26.10 34.53 42.56
C LYS A 89 -27.10 35.09 41.54
N GLY A 90 -28.11 34.27 41.22
CA GLY A 90 -29.49 34.68 40.84
C GLY A 90 -29.81 34.90 39.36
N SER A 91 -31.07 35.15 38.94
CA SER A 91 -32.38 34.70 39.48
C SER A 91 -33.54 35.24 38.61
N ARG A 92 -34.33 34.34 37.98
CA ARG A 92 -35.76 34.47 37.57
C ARG A 92 -36.25 35.64 36.67
N ASN A 93 -37.22 35.29 35.81
CA ASN A 93 -38.34 36.12 35.30
C ASN A 93 -38.02 37.31 34.33
N SER A 94 -38.93 37.79 33.48
CA SER A 94 -40.16 37.19 32.90
C SER A 94 -40.77 38.04 31.75
N TYR A 95 -41.42 37.39 30.79
CA TYR A 95 -42.63 37.82 30.03
C TYR A 95 -42.67 39.14 29.19
N VAL A 96 -43.19 38.98 27.95
CA VAL A 96 -44.10 39.87 27.17
C VAL A 96 -43.59 40.74 25.98
N LYS A 97 -44.48 40.72 24.97
CA LYS A 97 -44.60 41.33 23.62
C LYS A 97 -44.14 42.79 23.43
N GLY A 98 -43.82 43.15 22.16
CA GLY A 98 -43.92 44.51 21.62
C GLY A 98 -43.49 44.64 20.14
N ASN A 99 -44.36 45.14 19.26
CA ASN A 99 -44.08 45.34 17.81
C ASN A 99 -43.55 46.77 17.50
N PHE A 100 -42.87 46.97 16.36
CA PHE A 100 -43.27 47.80 15.17
C PHE A 100 -42.13 47.76 14.11
N VAL A 101 -42.35 47.46 12.81
CA VAL A 101 -42.66 48.35 11.65
C VAL A 101 -41.54 49.37 11.32
N GLY A 102 -41.05 49.57 10.08
CA GLY A 102 -41.41 49.05 8.74
C GLY A 102 -40.17 48.91 7.81
N ASP A 103 -40.18 49.14 6.48
CA ASP A 103 -41.29 49.51 5.58
C ASP A 103 -41.19 48.92 4.13
N LYS A 104 -40.71 49.65 3.09
CA LYS A 104 -40.94 49.30 1.66
C LYS A 104 -39.78 49.49 0.66
N ALA A 105 -39.82 48.69 -0.41
CA ALA A 105 -39.38 48.99 -1.78
C ALA A 105 -40.38 48.38 -2.81
N MET A 106 -40.36 48.79 -4.10
CA MET A 106 -41.56 48.75 -4.97
C MET A 106 -41.78 47.52 -5.91
N LYS A 107 -43.07 47.35 -6.30
CA LYS A 107 -43.62 46.45 -7.35
C LYS A 107 -43.47 47.00 -8.78
N ARG A 108 -43.53 46.09 -9.79
CA ARG A 108 -44.39 46.10 -11.02
C ARG A 108 -44.06 44.84 -11.86
N LYS A 109 -44.93 44.22 -12.67
CA LYS A 109 -46.29 44.54 -13.20
C LYS A 109 -47.22 43.30 -13.10
N PHE A 110 -48.51 43.47 -13.42
CA PHE A 110 -49.55 42.43 -13.54
C PHE A 110 -50.01 42.29 -15.00
N SER A 111 -50.56 41.12 -15.37
CA SER A 111 -51.78 41.01 -16.20
C SER A 111 -52.39 39.61 -16.07
N ASP A 112 -53.60 39.53 -15.54
CA ASP A 112 -54.48 38.35 -15.52
C ASP A 112 -55.88 38.79 -16.00
N GLY A 113 -56.67 37.87 -16.56
CA GLY A 113 -58.00 38.21 -17.05
C GLY A 113 -58.95 37.02 -17.22
N LYS A 114 -59.91 36.90 -16.29
CA LYS A 114 -61.25 36.23 -16.35
C LYS A 114 -61.35 34.88 -17.11
N GLY A 115 -61.83 33.77 -16.53
CA GLY A 115 -62.49 33.53 -15.24
C GLY A 115 -63.97 33.16 -15.42
N SER A 116 -64.34 31.95 -14.99
CA SER A 116 -65.72 31.44 -14.87
C SER A 116 -65.79 30.37 -13.77
N ASP A 117 -66.96 30.18 -13.16
CA ASP A 117 -67.09 29.70 -11.77
C ASP A 117 -67.88 28.37 -11.61
N PHE A 118 -68.08 27.95 -10.35
CA PHE A 118 -68.70 26.72 -9.84
C PHE A 118 -70.04 26.28 -10.48
N GLY A 119 -70.23 24.95 -10.56
CA GLY A 119 -71.54 24.28 -10.64
C GLY A 119 -71.65 23.11 -9.65
N LYS A 120 -72.82 22.89 -9.03
CA LYS A 120 -73.05 21.86 -7.97
C LYS A 120 -74.18 20.87 -8.35
N LYS A 121 -74.05 19.62 -7.86
CA LYS A 121 -75.08 18.63 -7.44
C LYS A 121 -76.56 18.88 -7.84
N LYS A 122 -77.29 17.90 -8.41
CA LYS A 122 -78.03 16.77 -7.74
C LYS A 122 -78.77 15.95 -8.86
N ASN A 123 -79.33 14.73 -8.74
CA ASN A 123 -79.35 13.58 -7.78
C ASN A 123 -79.91 12.32 -8.53
N PHE A 124 -80.28 11.23 -7.84
CA PHE A 124 -80.99 9.99 -8.30
C PHE A 124 -80.18 8.99 -9.17
N SER A 125 -80.38 7.65 -9.09
CA SER A 125 -80.97 6.79 -8.05
C SER A 125 -80.76 5.30 -8.36
N SER A 126 -80.47 4.44 -7.36
CA SER A 126 -80.97 3.05 -7.26
C SER A 126 -80.70 2.45 -5.86
N SER A 127 -81.38 1.35 -5.53
CA SER A 127 -81.42 0.75 -4.18
C SER A 127 -80.16 -0.05 -3.79
N TRP A 128 -80.02 -0.31 -2.49
CA TRP A 128 -79.12 -1.31 -1.91
C TRP A 128 -79.80 -2.69 -1.84
N GLU A 129 -78.97 -3.75 -1.78
CA GLU A 129 -79.24 -4.95 -0.97
C GLU A 129 -77.98 -5.35 -0.19
N ASN A 130 -78.14 -6.17 0.87
CA ASN A 130 -77.20 -6.25 1.99
C ASN A 130 -76.15 -7.37 1.91
N LYS A 131 -74.94 -7.07 2.41
CA LYS A 131 -74.42 -7.72 3.62
C LYS A 131 -73.23 -6.97 4.25
N ASN A 132 -73.02 -7.23 5.54
CA ASN A 132 -72.05 -6.55 6.40
C ASN A 132 -70.62 -7.08 6.17
N GLU A 133 -69.60 -6.22 6.32
CA GLU A 133 -68.84 -6.16 7.58
C GLU A 133 -67.94 -4.91 7.66
N SER A 134 -67.44 -4.62 8.87
CA SER A 134 -66.70 -3.40 9.20
C SER A 134 -65.20 -3.54 8.95
N ASP A 135 -64.62 -2.64 8.16
CA ASP A 135 -63.17 -2.39 8.21
C ASP A 135 -62.83 -0.94 7.81
N GLU A 136 -62.74 -0.05 8.81
CA GLU A 136 -62.29 1.34 8.60
C GLU A 136 -60.81 1.34 8.21
N LYS A 137 -60.52 1.35 6.90
CA LYS A 137 -59.15 1.44 6.36
C LYS A 137 -58.40 2.59 7.05
N PRO A 138 -57.39 2.31 7.92
CA PRO A 138 -56.87 3.32 8.83
C PRO A 138 -56.31 4.53 8.10
N ASN A 139 -56.51 5.72 8.67
CA ASN A 139 -56.09 6.96 8.03
C ASN A 139 -54.55 7.13 8.14
N ILE A 140 -53.81 6.45 7.26
CA ILE A 140 -52.33 6.35 7.21
C ILE A 140 -51.65 7.73 7.25
N TRP A 141 -52.36 8.78 6.85
CA TRP A 141 -51.87 10.16 6.87
C TRP A 141 -51.83 10.82 8.26
N GLN A 142 -52.38 10.20 9.30
CA GLN A 142 -52.41 10.73 10.68
C GLN A 142 -51.41 10.06 11.65
N MET A 143 -51.14 8.76 11.53
CA MET A 143 -50.18 7.99 12.36
C MET A 143 -48.78 8.64 12.48
N LYS A 144 -47.96 8.34 13.49
CA LYS A 144 -46.56 8.83 13.53
C LYS A 144 -45.70 8.14 12.46
N LYS A 145 -44.60 8.79 12.06
CA LYS A 145 -43.69 8.29 10.99
C LYS A 145 -43.11 6.90 11.24
N LYS A 146 -43.06 6.45 12.50
CA LYS A 146 -42.69 5.08 12.88
C LYS A 146 -43.86 4.10 12.63
N GLU A 147 -45.02 4.37 13.22
CA GLU A 147 -46.26 3.58 13.03
C GLU A 147 -46.59 3.39 11.55
N ARG A 148 -46.59 4.46 10.73
CA ARG A 148 -46.79 4.35 9.26
C ARG A 148 -45.81 3.40 8.57
N LYS A 149 -44.58 3.29 9.08
CA LYS A 149 -43.54 2.45 8.49
C LYS A 149 -43.71 0.99 8.89
N ASP A 150 -44.19 0.74 10.10
CA ASP A 150 -44.41 -0.61 10.63
C ASP A 150 -45.76 -1.19 10.16
N PHE A 151 -46.81 -0.37 10.04
CA PHE A 151 -48.07 -0.73 9.35
C PHE A 151 -47.83 -1.12 7.89
N ARG A 152 -47.05 -0.32 7.14
CA ARG A 152 -46.60 -0.65 5.76
C ARG A 152 -45.65 -1.86 5.67
N ARG A 153 -45.17 -2.41 6.80
CA ARG A 153 -44.41 -3.66 6.83
C ARG A 153 -45.33 -4.84 7.11
N GLN A 154 -46.34 -4.68 7.97
CA GLN A 154 -47.37 -5.68 8.25
C GLN A 154 -48.27 -5.97 7.03
N GLN A 155 -48.22 -5.12 5.99
CA GLN A 155 -48.85 -5.33 4.68
C GLN A 155 -47.90 -5.91 3.60
N ASP A 156 -46.67 -6.33 3.93
CA ASP A 156 -45.86 -7.22 3.05
C ASP A 156 -46.32 -8.66 3.31
N GLU A 157 -46.77 -9.38 2.28
CA GLU A 157 -47.17 -10.80 2.38
C GLU A 157 -46.08 -11.68 3.00
N ASN A 158 -44.81 -11.27 2.90
CA ASN A 158 -43.66 -11.95 3.48
C ASN A 158 -43.30 -11.46 4.89
N TYR A 159 -44.14 -10.65 5.57
CA TYR A 159 -43.78 -9.99 6.82
C TYR A 159 -43.37 -10.98 7.91
N ASP A 160 -44.17 -12.02 8.16
CA ASP A 160 -43.93 -12.97 9.25
C ASP A 160 -42.74 -13.89 8.95
N LEU A 161 -42.55 -14.29 7.69
CA LEU A 161 -41.34 -14.97 7.22
C LEU A 161 -40.09 -14.10 7.51
N VAL A 162 -40.11 -12.84 7.08
CA VAL A 162 -39.02 -11.88 7.32
C VAL A 162 -38.80 -11.65 8.82
N HIS A 163 -39.85 -11.65 9.64
CA HIS A 163 -39.77 -11.47 11.09
C HIS A 163 -39.17 -12.69 11.80
N GLY A 164 -39.63 -13.89 11.48
CA GLY A 164 -39.11 -15.15 12.02
C GLY A 164 -37.63 -15.33 11.71
N LEU A 165 -37.24 -15.12 10.45
CA LEU A 165 -35.83 -15.17 10.01
C LEU A 165 -34.93 -14.18 10.76
N LYS A 166 -35.42 -12.97 11.06
CA LYS A 166 -34.70 -11.98 11.88
C LYS A 166 -34.49 -12.45 13.32
N LYS A 167 -35.52 -13.05 13.94
CA LYS A 167 -35.47 -13.57 15.32
C LYS A 167 -34.44 -14.70 15.46
N LEU A 168 -34.36 -15.60 14.48
CA LEU A 168 -33.36 -16.66 14.42
C LEU A 168 -31.94 -16.11 14.16
N TYR A 169 -31.80 -15.16 13.22
CA TYR A 169 -30.52 -14.53 12.91
C TYR A 169 -29.89 -13.76 14.08
N GLU A 170 -30.65 -12.93 14.80
CA GLU A 170 -30.15 -12.22 15.99
C GLU A 170 -29.92 -13.16 17.21
N THR A 171 -30.29 -14.44 17.09
CA THR A 171 -29.87 -15.50 18.00
C THR A 171 -28.53 -16.11 17.55
N ILE A 172 -28.43 -16.58 16.30
CA ILE A 172 -27.19 -17.12 15.68
C ILE A 172 -26.01 -16.13 15.79
N ARG A 173 -26.28 -14.83 15.62
CA ARG A 173 -25.27 -13.76 15.64
C ARG A 173 -24.58 -13.58 17.00
N ARG A 174 -25.13 -14.12 18.09
CA ARG A 174 -24.60 -13.96 19.45
C ARG A 174 -23.32 -14.79 19.65
N LYS A 175 -22.29 -14.18 20.24
CA LYS A 175 -21.02 -14.86 20.56
C LYS A 175 -21.19 -16.05 21.52
N LYS A 176 -22.18 -16.02 22.42
CA LYS A 176 -22.45 -17.07 23.43
C LYS A 176 -23.04 -18.37 22.87
N CYS A 177 -23.65 -18.36 21.69
CA CYS A 177 -24.34 -19.52 21.11
C CYS A 177 -23.32 -20.59 20.65
N SER A 178 -23.52 -21.88 20.96
CA SER A 178 -22.56 -22.94 20.64
C SER A 178 -22.51 -23.30 19.14
N LYS A 179 -21.65 -24.26 18.76
CA LYS A 179 -21.55 -24.75 17.38
C LYS A 179 -22.74 -25.65 17.01
N ALA A 180 -23.26 -26.44 17.95
CA ALA A 180 -24.41 -27.32 17.74
C ALA A 180 -25.70 -26.51 17.59
N GLU A 181 -25.99 -25.60 18.54
CA GLU A 181 -27.12 -24.66 18.45
C GLU A 181 -27.13 -23.89 17.12
N LYS A 182 -25.96 -23.47 16.63
CA LYS A 182 -25.86 -22.79 15.33
C LYS A 182 -26.23 -23.68 14.15
N ALA A 183 -25.91 -24.98 14.18
CA ALA A 183 -26.32 -25.91 13.14
C ALA A 183 -27.85 -26.13 13.17
N GLU A 184 -28.44 -26.32 14.34
CA GLU A 184 -29.91 -26.43 14.48
C GLU A 184 -30.65 -25.16 14.04
N LEU A 185 -30.18 -23.99 14.48
CA LEU A 185 -30.78 -22.70 14.12
C LEU A 185 -30.62 -22.40 12.62
N VAL A 186 -29.56 -22.91 11.97
CA VAL A 186 -29.44 -22.89 10.52
C VAL A 186 -30.43 -23.84 9.86
N GLU A 187 -30.61 -25.08 10.34
CA GLU A 187 -31.62 -26.00 9.75
C GLU A 187 -33.04 -25.43 9.87
N LYS A 188 -33.37 -24.84 11.04
CA LYS A 188 -34.63 -24.12 11.29
C LYS A 188 -34.81 -22.87 10.40
N ILE A 189 -33.74 -22.31 9.85
CA ILE A 189 -33.81 -21.28 8.79
C ILE A 189 -33.99 -21.93 7.42
N LEU A 190 -33.25 -23.01 7.12
CA LEU A 190 -33.33 -23.69 5.82
C LEU A 190 -34.74 -24.22 5.52
N SER A 191 -35.44 -24.76 6.53
CA SER A 191 -36.84 -25.16 6.37
C SER A 191 -37.77 -23.96 6.14
N LEU A 192 -37.58 -22.84 6.86
CA LEU A 192 -38.40 -21.63 6.69
C LEU A 192 -38.19 -20.90 5.36
N ILE A 193 -37.03 -21.04 4.70
CA ILE A 193 -36.77 -20.44 3.37
C ILE A 193 -37.03 -21.40 2.20
N ALA A 194 -37.45 -22.64 2.46
CA ALA A 194 -37.84 -23.56 1.41
C ALA A 194 -39.01 -22.97 0.60
N GLY A 195 -38.96 -23.05 -0.73
CA GLY A 195 -39.91 -22.37 -1.63
C GLY A 195 -39.66 -20.87 -1.81
N HIS A 196 -39.29 -20.13 -0.76
CA HIS A 196 -39.23 -18.66 -0.75
C HIS A 196 -37.82 -18.05 -0.92
N THR A 197 -36.88 -18.78 -1.50
CA THR A 197 -35.46 -18.36 -1.50
C THR A 197 -35.16 -17.07 -2.26
N HIS A 198 -35.91 -16.76 -3.32
CA HIS A 198 -35.72 -15.54 -4.11
C HIS A 198 -36.23 -14.31 -3.35
N ASP A 199 -37.41 -14.42 -2.72
CA ASP A 199 -38.01 -13.37 -1.86
C ASP A 199 -37.07 -12.95 -0.72
N VAL A 200 -36.32 -13.92 -0.20
CA VAL A 200 -35.43 -13.79 0.94
C VAL A 200 -34.05 -13.25 0.55
N ILE A 201 -33.44 -13.68 -0.57
CA ILE A 201 -32.03 -13.38 -0.88
C ILE A 201 -31.76 -11.96 -1.40
N PHE A 202 -32.72 -11.35 -2.11
CA PHE A 202 -32.57 -10.00 -2.66
C PHE A 202 -32.95 -8.89 -1.65
N LYS A 203 -33.80 -9.17 -0.64
CA LYS A 203 -34.16 -8.21 0.42
C LYS A 203 -32.96 -7.98 1.38
N HIS A 204 -32.64 -6.72 1.72
CA HIS A 204 -31.43 -6.33 2.48
C HIS A 204 -31.26 -7.04 3.83
N ASP A 205 -32.35 -7.16 4.60
CA ASP A 205 -32.29 -7.68 5.97
C ASP A 205 -32.09 -9.20 5.97
N THR A 206 -32.86 -9.91 5.12
CA THR A 206 -32.87 -11.37 4.99
C THR A 206 -31.68 -11.92 4.20
N GLY A 207 -31.12 -11.17 3.25
CA GLY A 207 -29.86 -11.52 2.59
C GLY A 207 -28.68 -11.67 3.57
N ARG A 208 -28.75 -11.03 4.77
CA ARG A 208 -27.77 -11.25 5.85
C ARG A 208 -27.99 -12.59 6.60
N VAL A 209 -29.23 -13.08 6.61
CA VAL A 209 -29.61 -14.35 7.23
C VAL A 209 -29.02 -15.52 6.44
N ILE A 210 -29.17 -15.52 5.11
CA ILE A 210 -28.57 -16.55 4.24
C ILE A 210 -27.03 -16.50 4.32
N GLN A 211 -26.43 -15.30 4.38
CA GLN A 211 -24.98 -15.15 4.63
C GLN A 211 -24.52 -15.75 5.96
N ALA A 212 -25.36 -15.72 7.01
CA ALA A 212 -25.07 -16.37 8.28
C ALA A 212 -25.17 -17.89 8.16
N CYS A 213 -26.15 -18.42 7.42
CA CYS A 213 -26.29 -19.86 7.16
C CYS A 213 -25.06 -20.42 6.44
N VAL A 214 -24.56 -19.74 5.40
CA VAL A 214 -23.29 -20.14 4.74
C VAL A 214 -22.11 -20.08 5.70
N LYS A 215 -22.03 -19.07 6.57
CA LYS A 215 -20.92 -18.90 7.54
C LYS A 215 -20.91 -19.95 8.65
N PHE A 216 -22.07 -20.30 9.19
CA PHE A 216 -22.18 -21.08 10.42
C PHE A 216 -22.69 -22.52 10.23
N GLY A 217 -23.32 -22.83 9.10
CA GLY A 217 -23.86 -24.16 8.84
C GLY A 217 -22.83 -25.26 8.64
N THR A 218 -23.30 -26.51 8.60
CA THR A 218 -22.53 -27.71 8.27
C THR A 218 -22.10 -27.73 6.79
N VAL A 219 -21.36 -28.76 6.37
CA VAL A 219 -21.00 -28.95 4.95
C VAL A 219 -22.25 -29.27 4.12
N GLU A 220 -23.12 -30.13 4.62
CA GLU A 220 -24.42 -30.47 3.99
C GLU A 220 -25.35 -29.26 3.90
N GLN A 221 -25.48 -28.46 4.97
CA GLN A 221 -26.29 -27.23 4.96
C GLN A 221 -25.77 -26.22 3.92
N ARG A 222 -24.45 -26.11 3.76
CA ARG A 222 -23.85 -25.35 2.65
C ARG A 222 -24.13 -25.99 1.29
N GLN A 223 -24.17 -27.31 1.17
CA GLN A 223 -24.52 -27.97 -0.10
C GLN A 223 -26.00 -27.76 -0.47
N LYS A 224 -26.95 -27.87 0.48
CA LYS A 224 -28.38 -27.55 0.25
C LYS A 224 -28.54 -26.14 -0.34
N LEU A 225 -27.96 -25.13 0.32
CA LEU A 225 -27.94 -23.74 -0.17
C LEU A 225 -27.20 -23.57 -1.51
N PHE A 226 -26.16 -24.35 -1.76
CA PHE A 226 -25.40 -24.29 -3.00
C PHE A 226 -26.22 -24.82 -4.18
N GLU A 227 -26.82 -26.00 -4.05
CA GLU A 227 -27.66 -26.61 -5.08
C GLU A 227 -28.86 -25.74 -5.43
N GLN A 228 -29.46 -25.09 -4.42
CA GLN A 228 -30.65 -24.26 -4.57
C GLN A 228 -30.41 -22.94 -5.32
N PHE A 229 -29.18 -22.40 -5.33
CA PHE A 229 -28.84 -21.12 -5.95
C PHE A 229 -27.83 -21.23 -7.11
N LYS A 230 -27.47 -22.45 -7.55
CA LYS A 230 -26.41 -22.68 -8.54
C LYS A 230 -26.69 -22.10 -9.93
N GLY A 231 -27.97 -22.00 -10.31
CA GLY A 231 -28.38 -21.37 -11.59
C GLY A 231 -28.24 -19.85 -11.53
N ASP A 232 -28.56 -19.26 -10.39
CA ASP A 232 -28.79 -17.82 -10.26
C ASP A 232 -27.54 -17.01 -9.97
N PHE A 233 -26.36 -17.64 -9.82
CA PHE A 233 -25.12 -16.92 -9.50
C PHE A 233 -24.84 -15.75 -10.46
N GLY A 234 -25.19 -15.90 -11.74
CA GLY A 234 -25.10 -14.85 -12.75
C GLY A 234 -25.98 -13.62 -12.47
N GLU A 235 -27.07 -13.74 -11.73
CA GLU A 235 -27.92 -12.63 -11.27
C GLU A 235 -27.56 -12.17 -9.85
N LEU A 236 -27.35 -13.12 -8.95
CA LEU A 236 -27.00 -12.87 -7.55
C LEU A 236 -25.70 -12.06 -7.42
N ILE A 237 -24.76 -12.18 -8.36
CA ILE A 237 -23.52 -11.37 -8.38
C ILE A 237 -23.79 -9.90 -8.71
N LYS A 238 -24.84 -9.60 -9.49
CA LYS A 238 -25.21 -8.23 -9.93
C LYS A 238 -25.92 -7.44 -8.85
N SER A 239 -26.65 -8.11 -7.95
CA SER A 239 -27.42 -7.41 -6.90
C SER A 239 -26.56 -6.94 -5.72
N LYS A 240 -26.90 -5.74 -5.23
CA LYS A 240 -26.24 -5.04 -4.12
C LYS A 240 -26.16 -5.86 -2.83
N TYR A 241 -27.09 -6.79 -2.59
CA TYR A 241 -27.21 -7.53 -1.33
C TYR A 241 -26.83 -9.02 -1.49
N SER A 242 -27.29 -9.68 -2.56
CA SER A 242 -27.01 -11.09 -2.80
C SER A 242 -25.56 -11.37 -3.24
N LYS A 243 -24.82 -10.38 -3.77
CA LYS A 243 -23.38 -10.55 -4.07
C LYS A 243 -22.54 -10.97 -2.85
N PHE A 244 -22.98 -10.60 -1.65
CA PHE A 244 -22.32 -11.00 -0.41
C PHE A 244 -22.57 -12.47 -0.05
N PHE A 245 -23.67 -13.09 -0.48
CA PHE A 245 -23.87 -14.54 -0.37
C PHE A 245 -22.84 -15.30 -1.21
N ILE A 246 -22.61 -14.89 -2.46
CA ILE A 246 -21.52 -15.45 -3.29
C ILE A 246 -20.16 -15.25 -2.63
N LYS A 247 -19.86 -14.05 -2.09
CA LYS A 247 -18.61 -13.85 -1.31
C LYS A 247 -18.51 -14.75 -0.08
N LYS A 248 -19.62 -15.16 0.55
CA LYS A 248 -19.61 -16.16 1.63
C LYS A 248 -19.39 -17.58 1.13
N LEU A 249 -19.96 -17.97 -0.01
CA LEU A 249 -19.67 -19.26 -0.64
C LEU A 249 -18.20 -19.37 -1.09
N LEU A 250 -17.60 -18.30 -1.59
CA LEU A 250 -16.17 -18.28 -1.91
C LEU A 250 -15.27 -18.43 -0.68
N ILE A 251 -15.66 -17.87 0.48
CA ILE A 251 -14.90 -18.01 1.73
C ILE A 251 -15.08 -19.39 2.36
N TYR A 252 -16.33 -19.84 2.55
CA TYR A 252 -16.69 -21.01 3.38
C TYR A 252 -17.06 -22.28 2.60
N GLY A 253 -17.26 -22.17 1.29
CA GLY A 253 -17.57 -23.29 0.41
C GLY A 253 -16.36 -24.14 0.06
N THR A 254 -16.62 -25.38 -0.37
CA THR A 254 -15.60 -26.36 -0.77
C THR A 254 -14.90 -25.96 -2.06
N LYS A 255 -13.74 -26.56 -2.37
CA LYS A 255 -13.04 -26.31 -3.64
C LYS A 255 -13.94 -26.61 -4.85
N LYS A 256 -14.65 -27.74 -4.85
CA LYS A 256 -15.62 -28.11 -5.90
C LYS A 256 -16.70 -27.04 -6.10
N GLN A 257 -17.28 -26.50 -5.02
CA GLN A 257 -18.27 -25.41 -5.08
C GLN A 257 -17.68 -24.13 -5.70
N ARG A 258 -16.45 -23.75 -5.32
CA ARG A 258 -15.74 -22.59 -5.91
C ARG A 258 -15.46 -22.79 -7.40
N ASP A 259 -14.99 -23.96 -7.79
CA ASP A 259 -14.68 -24.29 -9.19
C ASP A 259 -15.93 -24.21 -10.08
N VAL A 260 -17.11 -24.55 -9.55
CA VAL A 260 -18.41 -24.36 -10.24
C VAL A 260 -18.80 -22.88 -10.27
N ILE A 261 -18.74 -22.13 -9.15
CA ILE A 261 -19.03 -20.69 -9.11
C ILE A 261 -18.19 -19.92 -10.14
N ILE A 262 -16.91 -20.26 -10.27
CA ILE A 262 -16.00 -19.63 -11.24
C ILE A 262 -16.45 -19.93 -12.68
N LYS A 263 -16.81 -21.18 -12.99
CA LYS A 263 -17.35 -21.57 -14.30
C LYS A 263 -18.65 -20.85 -14.67
N CYS A 264 -19.52 -20.56 -13.71
CA CYS A 264 -20.78 -19.83 -13.93
C CYS A 264 -20.60 -18.39 -14.45
N PHE A 265 -19.38 -17.82 -14.42
CA PHE A 265 -19.09 -16.48 -14.94
C PHE A 265 -18.33 -16.48 -16.27
N TYR A 266 -17.93 -17.65 -16.79
CA TYR A 266 -17.29 -17.76 -18.11
C TYR A 266 -18.27 -17.34 -19.22
N GLY A 267 -17.77 -16.62 -20.22
CA GLY A 267 -18.57 -15.97 -21.26
C GLY A 267 -19.28 -14.68 -20.78
N GLN A 268 -19.11 -14.28 -19.52
CA GLN A 268 -19.77 -13.11 -18.93
C GLN A 268 -18.81 -12.13 -18.24
N VAL A 269 -17.51 -12.42 -18.12
CA VAL A 269 -16.53 -11.55 -17.43
C VAL A 269 -16.53 -10.15 -18.03
N ARG A 270 -16.50 -9.99 -19.36
CA ARG A 270 -16.56 -8.67 -20.03
C ARG A 270 -17.86 -7.87 -19.77
N LYS A 271 -18.95 -8.53 -19.34
CA LYS A 271 -20.21 -7.87 -18.94
C LYS A 271 -20.23 -7.56 -17.45
N LEU A 272 -19.78 -8.50 -16.62
CA LEU A 272 -19.79 -8.42 -15.16
C LEU A 272 -18.71 -7.50 -14.58
N ILE A 273 -17.53 -7.39 -15.22
CA ILE A 273 -16.44 -6.51 -14.73
C ILE A 273 -16.78 -5.00 -14.86
N ARG A 274 -17.68 -4.64 -15.77
CA ARG A 274 -18.26 -3.28 -15.89
C ARG A 274 -19.34 -3.00 -14.85
N HIS A 275 -19.87 -4.03 -14.19
CA HIS A 275 -20.96 -3.88 -13.24
C HIS A 275 -20.39 -3.55 -11.85
N LYS A 276 -20.70 -2.37 -11.32
CA LYS A 276 -20.25 -1.85 -10.02
C LYS A 276 -20.33 -2.86 -8.87
N GLU A 277 -21.44 -3.60 -8.78
CA GLU A 277 -21.62 -4.66 -7.78
C GLU A 277 -20.78 -5.90 -8.08
N ALA A 278 -20.86 -6.46 -9.29
CA ALA A 278 -20.26 -7.75 -9.63
C ALA A 278 -18.74 -7.71 -9.81
N SER A 279 -18.18 -6.59 -10.28
CA SER A 279 -16.73 -6.41 -10.46
C SER A 279 -15.95 -6.64 -9.17
N SER A 280 -16.46 -6.15 -8.04
CA SER A 280 -15.89 -6.40 -6.71
C SER A 280 -15.88 -7.87 -6.27
N ILE A 281 -16.72 -8.72 -6.87
CA ILE A 281 -16.74 -10.18 -6.64
C ILE A 281 -15.86 -10.91 -7.66
N LEU A 282 -15.87 -10.49 -8.93
CA LEU A 282 -14.94 -11.02 -9.93
C LEU A 282 -13.48 -10.75 -9.57
N GLU A 283 -13.16 -9.57 -9.04
CA GLU A 283 -11.82 -9.29 -8.54
C GLU A 283 -11.48 -10.19 -7.35
N THR A 284 -12.39 -10.36 -6.38
CA THR A 284 -12.21 -11.31 -5.26
C THR A 284 -11.97 -12.74 -5.76
N ILE A 285 -12.66 -13.15 -6.83
CA ILE A 285 -12.47 -14.46 -7.47
C ILE A 285 -11.07 -14.53 -8.09
N TYR A 286 -10.69 -13.52 -8.87
CA TYR A 286 -9.42 -13.49 -9.58
C TYR A 286 -8.24 -13.38 -8.61
N SER A 287 -8.24 -12.45 -7.66
CA SER A 287 -7.14 -12.27 -6.70
C SER A 287 -6.96 -13.47 -5.77
N ASP A 288 -8.03 -13.89 -5.07
CA ASP A 288 -7.94 -14.71 -3.86
C ASP A 288 -8.18 -16.20 -4.10
N TYR A 289 -8.90 -16.57 -5.17
CA TYR A 289 -9.47 -17.93 -5.32
C TYR A 289 -9.16 -18.64 -6.63
N ALA A 290 -8.96 -17.92 -7.73
CA ALA A 290 -8.71 -18.50 -9.04
C ALA A 290 -7.28 -19.05 -9.15
N ASN A 291 -7.16 -20.35 -9.50
CA ASN A 291 -5.87 -20.95 -9.87
C ASN A 291 -5.39 -20.43 -11.25
N SER A 292 -4.14 -20.70 -11.63
CA SER A 292 -3.54 -20.17 -12.87
C SER A 292 -4.35 -20.48 -14.14
N ALA A 293 -4.94 -21.68 -14.26
CA ALA A 293 -5.78 -22.04 -15.39
C ALA A 293 -7.13 -21.31 -15.37
N GLN A 294 -7.73 -21.12 -14.19
CA GLN A 294 -8.94 -20.29 -14.02
C GLN A 294 -8.66 -18.82 -14.35
N LYS A 295 -7.51 -18.27 -13.93
CA LYS A 295 -7.07 -16.91 -14.30
C LYS A 295 -7.00 -16.75 -15.81
N ALA A 296 -6.31 -17.67 -16.51
CA ALA A 296 -6.27 -17.67 -17.98
C ALA A 296 -7.68 -17.74 -18.62
N HIS A 297 -8.59 -18.55 -18.07
CA HIS A 297 -9.97 -18.64 -18.58
C HIS A 297 -10.83 -17.39 -18.32
N LEU A 298 -10.52 -16.59 -17.30
CA LEU A 298 -11.17 -15.29 -17.05
C LEU A 298 -10.59 -14.18 -17.94
N ILE A 299 -9.30 -14.27 -18.30
CA ILE A 299 -8.61 -13.30 -19.17
C ILE A 299 -8.91 -13.54 -20.66
N GLN A 300 -9.09 -14.79 -21.09
CA GLN A 300 -9.26 -15.11 -22.53
C GLN A 300 -10.42 -14.38 -23.22
N GLU A 301 -11.47 -14.02 -22.47
CA GLU A 301 -12.61 -13.25 -23.00
C GLU A 301 -12.21 -11.87 -23.56
N PHE A 302 -11.08 -11.33 -23.13
CA PHE A 302 -10.57 -10.03 -23.57
C PHE A 302 -9.80 -10.10 -24.89
N TYR A 303 -9.37 -11.28 -25.34
CA TYR A 303 -8.65 -11.46 -26.61
C TYR A 303 -9.58 -11.61 -27.83
N GLY A 304 -10.84 -12.00 -27.61
CA GLY A 304 -11.87 -12.08 -28.65
C GLY A 304 -12.00 -13.43 -29.36
N ALA A 305 -12.88 -13.47 -30.37
CA ALA A 305 -13.28 -14.70 -31.06
C ALA A 305 -12.12 -15.36 -31.82
N ASP A 306 -11.22 -14.56 -32.41
CA ASP A 306 -10.01 -15.04 -33.10
C ASP A 306 -9.16 -15.92 -32.20
N PHE A 307 -8.89 -15.49 -30.96
CA PHE A 307 -8.14 -16.30 -29.98
C PHE A 307 -8.89 -17.58 -29.60
N ALA A 308 -10.22 -17.52 -29.48
CA ALA A 308 -11.03 -18.67 -29.10
C ALA A 308 -11.02 -19.80 -30.15
N PHE A 309 -10.80 -19.47 -31.43
CA PHE A 309 -10.72 -20.45 -32.53
C PHE A 309 -9.40 -21.24 -32.53
N PHE A 310 -8.27 -20.57 -32.27
CA PHE A 310 -6.93 -21.20 -32.33
C PHE A 310 -6.43 -21.78 -30.99
N LYS A 311 -7.22 -21.69 -29.92
CA LYS A 311 -6.85 -22.20 -28.59
C LYS A 311 -6.82 -23.74 -28.57
N SER A 312 -5.63 -24.31 -28.68
CA SER A 312 -5.37 -25.74 -28.43
C SER A 312 -4.93 -26.02 -26.97
N SER A 313 -4.64 -27.28 -26.65
CA SER A 313 -3.93 -27.68 -25.42
C SER A 313 -2.58 -26.98 -25.27
N GLU A 314 -1.91 -26.71 -26.38
CA GLU A 314 -0.56 -26.15 -26.47
C GLU A 314 -0.59 -24.63 -26.56
N LEU A 315 -1.46 -24.06 -27.41
CA LEU A 315 -1.67 -22.63 -27.63
C LEU A 315 -2.58 -22.02 -26.56
N ASN A 316 -2.07 -22.01 -25.32
CA ASN A 316 -2.82 -21.66 -24.11
C ASN A 316 -2.51 -20.27 -23.50
N SER A 317 -1.74 -19.43 -24.20
CA SER A 317 -1.45 -18.03 -23.84
C SER A 317 -1.50 -17.12 -25.07
N LEU A 318 -1.74 -15.81 -24.86
CA LEU A 318 -1.71 -14.81 -25.94
C LEU A 318 -0.37 -14.80 -26.66
N GLU A 319 0.74 -14.88 -25.91
CA GLU A 319 2.11 -14.95 -26.42
C GLU A 319 2.27 -16.04 -27.49
N LYS A 320 1.85 -17.27 -27.19
CA LYS A 320 1.96 -18.41 -28.12
C LYS A 320 1.08 -18.23 -29.35
N VAL A 321 -0.16 -17.76 -29.19
CA VAL A 321 -1.08 -17.54 -30.31
C VAL A 321 -0.54 -16.46 -31.26
N LEU A 322 0.06 -15.40 -30.73
CA LEU A 322 0.71 -14.35 -31.52
C LEU A 322 2.03 -14.79 -32.16
N GLN A 323 2.69 -15.83 -31.62
CA GLN A 323 3.85 -16.48 -32.24
C GLN A 323 3.44 -17.45 -33.36
N SER A 324 2.30 -18.14 -33.24
CA SER A 324 1.81 -19.06 -34.27
C SER A 324 1.13 -18.38 -35.46
N ASP A 325 0.43 -17.26 -35.25
CA ASP A 325 -0.16 -16.45 -36.33
C ASP A 325 0.06 -14.94 -36.08
N PRO A 326 1.15 -14.38 -36.63
CA PRO A 326 1.41 -12.95 -36.56
C PRO A 326 0.42 -12.08 -37.35
N ALA A 327 -0.31 -12.62 -38.34
CA ALA A 327 -1.22 -11.84 -39.19
C ALA A 327 -2.49 -11.46 -38.43
N ARG A 328 -3.00 -12.34 -37.56
CA ARG A 328 -4.19 -12.06 -36.71
C ARG A 328 -3.90 -11.17 -35.51
N LYS A 329 -2.62 -10.87 -35.23
CA LYS A 329 -2.18 -9.96 -34.14
C LYS A 329 -2.97 -8.65 -34.11
N THR A 330 -3.14 -8.00 -35.27
CA THR A 330 -3.82 -6.70 -35.38
C THR A 330 -5.31 -6.79 -35.02
N GLY A 331 -5.98 -7.90 -35.39
CA GLY A 331 -7.39 -8.13 -35.05
C GLY A 331 -7.61 -8.36 -33.56
N ILE A 332 -6.78 -9.23 -32.96
CA ILE A 332 -6.79 -9.54 -31.52
C ILE A 332 -6.52 -8.26 -30.69
N LEU A 333 -5.48 -7.49 -31.04
CA LEU A 333 -5.15 -6.26 -30.33
C LEU A 333 -6.23 -5.18 -30.45
N LYS A 334 -6.86 -5.04 -31.62
CA LYS A 334 -8.01 -4.14 -31.79
C LYS A 334 -9.16 -4.54 -30.87
N TYR A 335 -9.51 -5.82 -30.81
CA TYR A 335 -10.54 -6.32 -29.88
C TYR A 335 -10.15 -6.09 -28.40
N MET A 336 -8.89 -6.32 -28.04
CA MET A 336 -8.39 -6.04 -26.67
C MET A 336 -8.52 -4.56 -26.32
N LYS A 337 -8.17 -3.64 -27.24
CA LYS A 337 -8.36 -2.20 -27.07
C LYS A 337 -9.84 -1.87 -26.83
N ASP A 338 -10.73 -2.33 -27.69
CA ASP A 338 -12.19 -2.12 -27.57
C ASP A 338 -12.79 -2.76 -26.30
N ALA A 339 -12.15 -3.80 -25.77
CA ALA A 339 -12.48 -4.42 -24.49
C ALA A 339 -11.96 -3.64 -23.26
N LEU A 340 -10.84 -2.92 -23.39
CA LEU A 340 -10.20 -2.12 -22.35
C LEU A 340 -10.76 -0.69 -22.24
N LEU A 341 -11.17 -0.06 -23.35
CA LEU A 341 -11.72 1.30 -23.37
C LEU A 341 -12.84 1.57 -22.33
N PRO A 342 -13.83 0.67 -22.08
CA PRO A 342 -14.83 0.89 -21.04
C PRO A 342 -14.37 0.54 -19.61
N LEU A 343 -13.08 0.20 -19.40
CA LEU A 343 -12.51 -0.29 -18.13
C LEU A 343 -11.37 0.57 -17.59
N ILE A 344 -10.86 1.50 -18.40
CA ILE A 344 -9.83 2.48 -17.99
C ILE A 344 -10.40 3.65 -17.17
N ASP A 345 -11.72 3.70 -16.97
CA ASP A 345 -12.35 4.59 -15.98
C ASP A 345 -11.92 4.24 -14.55
N ARG A 346 -11.77 5.29 -13.74
CA ARG A 346 -11.29 5.26 -12.36
C ARG A 346 -12.16 4.41 -11.42
N SER A 347 -13.39 4.06 -11.80
CA SER A 347 -14.29 3.24 -10.97
C SER A 347 -13.97 1.75 -10.98
N VAL A 348 -13.31 1.22 -12.02
CA VAL A 348 -13.01 -0.22 -12.16
C VAL A 348 -11.55 -0.53 -12.51
N ILE A 349 -10.77 0.43 -13.02
CA ILE A 349 -9.38 0.18 -13.45
C ILE A 349 -8.48 -0.46 -12.38
N GLY A 350 -8.79 -0.27 -11.09
CA GLY A 350 -8.03 -0.79 -9.93
C GLY A 350 -8.19 -2.28 -9.63
N HIS A 351 -8.91 -3.06 -10.45
CA HIS A 351 -9.02 -4.52 -10.32
C HIS A 351 -7.84 -5.21 -11.01
N SER A 352 -7.12 -6.10 -10.32
CA SER A 352 -5.91 -6.75 -10.83
C SER A 352 -6.11 -7.60 -12.10
N ILE A 353 -7.33 -8.07 -12.36
CA ILE A 353 -7.67 -8.68 -13.66
C ILE A 353 -7.48 -7.68 -14.82
N ILE A 354 -7.88 -6.41 -14.66
CA ILE A 354 -7.72 -5.37 -15.69
C ILE A 354 -6.23 -5.00 -15.83
N HIS A 355 -5.47 -4.96 -14.73
CA HIS A 355 -4.03 -4.70 -14.79
C HIS A 355 -3.30 -5.73 -15.65
N ARG A 356 -3.71 -7.01 -15.57
CA ARG A 356 -3.14 -8.09 -16.39
C ARG A 356 -3.43 -7.90 -17.87
N VAL A 357 -4.68 -7.60 -18.25
CA VAL A 357 -5.06 -7.37 -19.66
C VAL A 357 -4.36 -6.12 -20.23
N LEU A 358 -4.26 -5.05 -19.43
CA LEU A 358 -3.49 -3.84 -19.80
C LEU A 358 -2.01 -4.16 -20.04
N LEU A 359 -1.38 -4.97 -19.17
CA LEU A 359 0.03 -5.34 -19.31
C LEU A 359 0.26 -6.16 -20.60
N GLU A 360 -0.58 -7.13 -20.88
CA GLU A 360 -0.48 -7.95 -22.10
C GLU A 360 -0.71 -7.09 -23.36
N TYR A 361 -1.72 -6.21 -23.36
CA TYR A 361 -1.92 -5.25 -24.45
C TYR A 361 -0.68 -4.36 -24.67
N LEU A 362 -0.15 -3.71 -23.62
CA LEU A 362 1.01 -2.82 -23.70
C LEU A 362 2.34 -3.55 -23.97
N THR A 363 2.35 -4.90 -23.90
CA THR A 363 3.51 -5.74 -24.27
C THR A 363 3.50 -6.07 -25.75
N TYR A 364 2.33 -6.35 -26.34
CA TYR A 364 2.23 -6.82 -27.72
C TYR A 364 1.81 -5.74 -28.74
N ALA A 365 1.20 -4.64 -28.30
CA ALA A 365 0.81 -3.52 -29.16
C ALA A 365 2.01 -2.89 -29.91
N ASP A 366 1.76 -2.44 -31.14
CA ASP A 366 2.66 -1.58 -31.90
C ASP A 366 2.82 -0.20 -31.23
N GLU A 367 3.79 0.60 -31.67
CA GLU A 367 4.10 1.88 -31.02
C GLU A 367 2.95 2.89 -31.05
N ASN A 368 2.12 2.90 -32.10
CA ASN A 368 0.98 3.81 -32.20
C ASN A 368 -0.15 3.38 -31.26
N ALA A 369 -0.57 2.11 -31.34
CA ALA A 369 -1.64 1.54 -30.52
C ALA A 369 -1.27 1.48 -29.02
N ARG A 370 0.03 1.40 -28.71
CA ARG A 370 0.58 1.52 -27.34
C ARG A 370 0.57 2.96 -26.85
N SER A 371 1.03 3.92 -27.65
CA SER A 371 1.07 5.34 -27.27
C SER A 371 -0.33 5.91 -27.03
N GLU A 372 -1.30 5.55 -27.87
CA GLU A 372 -2.70 5.95 -27.70
C GLU A 372 -3.29 5.41 -26.37
N MET A 373 -2.99 4.17 -26.01
CA MET A 373 -3.42 3.60 -24.72
C MET A 373 -2.75 4.31 -23.53
N ILE A 374 -1.47 4.70 -23.66
CA ILE A 374 -0.76 5.45 -22.60
C ILE A 374 -1.37 6.85 -22.40
N GLU A 375 -1.68 7.56 -23.49
CA GLU A 375 -2.41 8.85 -23.47
C GLU A 375 -3.75 8.71 -22.71
N LEU A 376 -4.49 7.62 -22.92
CA LEU A 376 -5.78 7.36 -22.29
C LEU A 376 -5.69 6.99 -20.79
N ILE A 377 -4.63 6.28 -20.34
CA ILE A 377 -4.57 5.74 -18.96
C ILE A 377 -3.69 6.52 -17.98
N LYS A 378 -2.80 7.41 -18.44
CA LYS A 378 -1.78 8.10 -17.62
C LYS A 378 -2.29 8.80 -16.35
N ASP A 379 -3.51 9.35 -16.38
CA ASP A 379 -4.14 9.99 -15.21
C ASP A 379 -4.68 9.00 -14.16
N SER A 380 -4.85 7.72 -14.55
CA SER A 380 -5.36 6.64 -13.71
C SER A 380 -4.27 5.67 -13.24
N VAL A 381 -3.07 5.69 -13.85
CA VAL A 381 -1.94 4.79 -13.52
C VAL A 381 -1.57 4.80 -12.03
N VAL A 382 -1.67 5.95 -11.34
CA VAL A 382 -1.41 6.05 -9.88
C VAL A 382 -2.26 5.09 -9.04
N LEU A 383 -3.43 4.68 -9.53
CA LEU A 383 -4.35 3.80 -8.81
C LEU A 383 -3.88 2.33 -8.79
N ILE A 384 -3.06 1.90 -9.75
CA ILE A 384 -2.78 0.47 -10.02
C ILE A 384 -1.37 0.00 -9.61
N LEU A 385 -0.46 0.93 -9.28
CA LEU A 385 0.96 0.68 -9.00
C LEU A 385 1.21 -0.30 -7.84
N HIS A 386 0.25 -0.41 -6.92
CA HIS A 386 0.33 -1.27 -5.73
C HIS A 386 0.26 -2.78 -6.03
N THR A 387 0.21 -3.18 -7.30
CA THR A 387 0.06 -4.58 -7.75
C THR A 387 1.18 -5.00 -8.71
N HIS A 388 1.46 -6.30 -8.75
CA HIS A 388 2.51 -6.90 -9.60
C HIS A 388 2.41 -6.50 -11.08
N ASP A 389 1.21 -6.60 -11.67
CA ASP A 389 1.02 -6.29 -13.09
C ASP A 389 0.76 -4.79 -13.33
N GLY A 390 0.07 -4.12 -12.40
CA GLY A 390 -0.21 -2.68 -12.51
C GLY A 390 1.02 -1.79 -12.34
N ALA A 391 2.00 -2.22 -11.55
CA ALA A 391 3.33 -1.60 -11.54
C ALA A 391 4.00 -1.69 -12.92
N ARG A 392 3.94 -2.85 -13.59
CA ARG A 392 4.53 -3.01 -14.93
C ARG A 392 3.78 -2.23 -16.00
N VAL A 393 2.45 -2.09 -15.89
CA VAL A 393 1.69 -1.11 -16.70
C VAL A 393 2.26 0.30 -16.49
N GLY A 394 2.48 0.72 -15.23
CA GLY A 394 3.13 1.99 -14.90
C GLY A 394 4.54 2.15 -15.51
N MET A 395 5.34 1.08 -15.49
CA MET A 395 6.69 1.05 -16.11
C MET A 395 6.59 1.19 -17.64
N HIS A 396 5.68 0.48 -18.31
CA HIS A 396 5.44 0.65 -19.76
C HIS A 396 4.95 2.07 -20.10
N CYS A 397 4.07 2.67 -19.28
CA CYS A 397 3.62 4.06 -19.45
C CYS A 397 4.75 5.09 -19.30
N LEU A 398 5.76 4.80 -18.47
CA LEU A 398 6.96 5.62 -18.34
C LEU A 398 7.91 5.42 -19.53
N TRP A 399 8.27 4.17 -19.84
CA TRP A 399 9.21 3.83 -20.90
C TRP A 399 8.73 4.26 -22.29
N TYR A 400 7.47 3.99 -22.64
CA TYR A 400 6.92 4.25 -23.98
C TYR A 400 6.02 5.50 -24.06
N GLY A 401 5.86 6.24 -22.95
CA GLY A 401 5.14 7.52 -22.95
C GLY A 401 5.98 8.66 -23.54
N THR A 402 5.30 9.68 -24.07
CA THR A 402 5.96 10.92 -24.51
C THR A 402 6.48 11.73 -23.32
N VAL A 403 7.28 12.75 -23.61
CA VAL A 403 7.71 13.74 -22.60
C VAL A 403 6.51 14.42 -21.92
N LYS A 404 5.37 14.57 -22.62
CA LYS A 404 4.12 15.09 -22.03
C LYS A 404 3.51 14.08 -21.06
N ASP A 405 3.52 12.79 -21.39
CA ASP A 405 2.93 11.73 -20.56
C ASP A 405 3.74 11.47 -19.30
N ARG A 406 5.07 11.39 -19.43
CA ARG A 406 5.99 11.37 -18.28
C ARG A 406 5.73 12.54 -17.33
N LYS A 407 5.51 13.74 -17.88
CA LYS A 407 5.19 14.97 -17.11
C LYS A 407 3.79 14.97 -16.48
N VAL A 408 2.86 14.15 -16.98
CA VAL A 408 1.54 13.90 -16.35
C VAL A 408 1.68 12.83 -15.27
N LEU A 409 2.35 11.71 -15.53
CA LEU A 409 2.62 10.62 -14.57
C LEU A 409 3.35 11.13 -13.31
N VAL A 410 4.45 11.87 -13.49
CA VAL A 410 5.21 12.50 -12.39
C VAL A 410 4.35 13.46 -11.56
N LYS A 411 3.27 14.03 -12.13
CA LYS A 411 2.30 14.87 -11.42
C LYS A 411 1.14 14.08 -10.81
N SER A 412 0.68 12.98 -11.42
CA SER A 412 -0.44 12.18 -10.89
C SER A 412 -0.01 11.34 -9.67
N PHE A 413 1.29 11.01 -9.56
CA PHE A 413 1.89 10.37 -8.39
C PHE A 413 2.07 11.32 -7.19
N LYS A 414 1.81 12.63 -7.36
CA LYS A 414 1.99 13.64 -6.32
C LYS A 414 1.06 13.39 -5.12
N SER A 415 1.55 13.59 -3.90
CA SER A 415 0.95 13.20 -2.61
C SER A 415 0.97 11.71 -2.30
N TYR A 416 1.57 10.88 -3.17
CA TYR A 416 1.66 9.43 -3.00
C TYR A 416 3.10 8.89 -3.05
N TYR A 417 4.11 9.69 -3.35
CA TYR A 417 5.49 9.21 -3.54
C TYR A 417 6.01 8.39 -2.36
N VAL A 418 5.87 8.87 -1.12
CA VAL A 418 6.30 8.12 0.09
C VAL A 418 5.59 6.77 0.22
N LYS A 419 4.32 6.67 -0.20
CA LYS A 419 3.57 5.40 -0.23
C LYS A 419 4.09 4.47 -1.34
N ILE A 420 4.28 4.99 -2.55
CA ILE A 420 4.77 4.22 -3.71
C ILE A 420 6.18 3.68 -3.44
N CYS A 421 7.06 4.46 -2.78
CA CYS A 421 8.38 4.00 -2.35
C CYS A 421 8.31 2.76 -1.44
N LYS A 422 7.29 2.65 -0.59
CA LYS A 422 7.12 1.57 0.39
C LYS A 422 6.30 0.38 -0.13
N GLU A 423 5.90 0.40 -1.40
CA GLU A 423 5.12 -0.69 -2.01
C GLU A 423 6.00 -1.72 -2.72
N GLU A 424 5.70 -3.00 -2.49
CA GLU A 424 6.44 -4.16 -3.05
C GLU A 424 6.55 -4.11 -4.58
N PHE A 425 5.55 -3.57 -5.26
CA PHE A 425 5.56 -3.39 -6.71
C PHE A 425 5.68 -1.92 -7.12
N GLY A 426 5.11 -1.00 -6.35
CA GLY A 426 5.15 0.44 -6.62
C GLY A 426 6.56 1.02 -6.70
N HIS A 427 7.51 0.54 -5.88
CA HIS A 427 8.89 1.04 -5.90
C HIS A 427 9.58 0.82 -7.25
N LEU A 428 9.26 -0.27 -7.97
CA LEU A 428 9.82 -0.58 -9.31
C LEU A 428 9.46 0.47 -10.36
N VAL A 429 8.29 1.11 -10.21
CA VAL A 429 7.81 2.20 -11.06
C VAL A 429 8.69 3.43 -10.90
N LEU A 430 9.20 3.67 -9.69
CA LEU A 430 10.11 4.77 -9.39
C LEU A 430 11.53 4.50 -9.90
N LEU A 431 11.97 3.23 -9.89
CA LEU A 431 13.24 2.85 -10.52
C LEU A 431 13.19 3.09 -12.04
N ALA A 432 12.09 2.67 -12.69
CA ALA A 432 11.84 2.95 -14.10
C ALA A 432 11.70 4.45 -14.42
N LEU A 433 11.17 5.26 -13.49
CA LEU A 433 11.07 6.72 -13.62
C LEU A 433 12.47 7.35 -13.67
N PHE A 434 13.39 6.94 -12.79
CA PHE A 434 14.79 7.40 -12.81
C PHE A 434 15.51 6.97 -14.09
N ASP A 435 15.25 5.74 -14.57
CA ASP A 435 15.84 5.21 -15.80
C ASP A 435 15.47 6.01 -17.07
N CYS A 436 14.31 6.69 -17.13
CA CYS A 436 13.82 7.27 -18.39
C CYS A 436 13.40 8.76 -18.36
N VAL A 437 13.21 9.41 -17.21
CA VAL A 437 12.71 10.81 -17.16
C VAL A 437 13.84 11.83 -17.25
N ASP A 438 14.04 12.38 -18.46
CA ASP A 438 15.08 13.38 -18.75
C ASP A 438 14.85 14.76 -18.11
N ASP A 439 13.59 15.10 -17.77
CA ASP A 439 13.22 16.30 -17.00
C ASP A 439 13.51 16.06 -15.50
N THR A 440 14.79 15.85 -15.18
CA THR A 440 15.28 15.61 -13.81
C THR A 440 14.94 16.78 -12.87
N VAL A 441 14.84 18.00 -13.40
CA VAL A 441 14.38 19.19 -12.66
C VAL A 441 12.93 19.01 -12.18
N LEU A 442 12.04 18.44 -12.99
CA LEU A 442 10.69 18.07 -12.56
C LEU A 442 10.71 16.96 -11.49
N VAL A 443 11.60 15.98 -11.61
CA VAL A 443 11.76 14.90 -10.60
C VAL A 443 12.22 15.49 -9.26
N LYS A 444 13.28 16.31 -9.24
CA LYS A 444 13.75 17.06 -8.06
C LYS A 444 12.61 17.92 -7.47
N LYS A 445 11.94 18.72 -8.30
CA LYS A 445 10.92 19.69 -7.88
C LYS A 445 9.58 19.08 -7.40
N ILE A 446 9.26 17.85 -7.79
CA ILE A 446 8.03 17.17 -7.36
C ILE A 446 8.34 15.99 -6.44
N MET A 447 9.05 14.98 -6.94
CA MET A 447 9.29 13.75 -6.19
C MET A 447 10.22 13.98 -4.99
N PHE A 448 11.40 14.59 -5.19
CA PHE A 448 12.36 14.74 -4.08
C PHE A 448 11.79 15.64 -2.98
N SER A 449 11.04 16.69 -3.34
CA SER A 449 10.32 17.55 -2.39
C SER A 449 9.30 16.82 -1.49
N GLU A 450 8.81 15.64 -1.89
CA GLU A 450 7.91 14.81 -1.07
C GLU A 450 8.62 13.68 -0.33
N ILE A 451 9.73 13.12 -0.85
CA ILE A 451 10.46 12.04 -0.18
C ILE A 451 11.52 12.54 0.82
N GLN A 452 12.10 13.72 0.61
CA GLN A 452 13.12 14.31 1.49
C GLN A 452 12.64 14.44 2.96
N PRO A 453 11.42 14.96 3.26
CA PRO A 453 10.89 15.01 4.63
C PRO A 453 10.63 13.65 5.29
N SER A 454 10.64 12.55 4.52
CA SER A 454 10.38 11.18 4.98
C SER A 454 11.59 10.25 4.85
N LEU A 455 12.80 10.80 4.62
CA LEU A 455 13.99 9.98 4.34
C LEU A 455 14.33 8.96 5.43
N GLN A 456 14.16 9.28 6.72
CA GLN A 456 14.32 8.31 7.81
C GLN A 456 13.35 7.13 7.67
N GLU A 457 12.06 7.41 7.47
CA GLU A 457 11.03 6.38 7.29
C GLU A 457 11.30 5.49 6.07
N LEU A 458 11.83 6.07 4.99
CA LEU A 458 12.18 5.34 3.77
C LEU A 458 13.48 4.53 3.94
N ALA A 459 14.49 5.07 4.61
CA ALA A 459 15.79 4.43 4.80
C ALA A 459 15.76 3.20 5.72
N VAL A 460 14.78 3.12 6.64
CA VAL A 460 14.54 1.92 7.46
C VAL A 460 13.55 0.93 6.84
N ASP A 461 12.80 1.33 5.81
CA ASP A 461 11.85 0.47 5.10
C ASP A 461 12.53 -0.55 4.18
N THR A 462 11.84 -1.64 3.83
CA THR A 462 12.36 -2.70 2.93
C THR A 462 12.35 -2.29 1.46
N TYR A 463 11.37 -1.50 1.04
CA TYR A 463 11.19 -1.05 -0.35
C TYR A 463 11.60 0.42 -0.51
N GLY A 464 11.31 1.28 0.48
CA GLY A 464 11.71 2.69 0.46
C GLY A 464 13.22 2.85 0.27
N ARG A 465 14.00 2.05 1.01
CA ARG A 465 15.45 1.98 0.90
C ARG A 465 15.93 1.46 -0.46
N LYS A 466 15.17 0.62 -1.18
CA LYS A 466 15.53 0.24 -2.55
C LYS A 466 15.46 1.43 -3.51
N VAL A 467 14.50 2.35 -3.32
CA VAL A 467 14.43 3.59 -4.10
C VAL A 467 15.65 4.47 -3.83
N LEU A 468 16.05 4.61 -2.55
CA LEU A 468 17.25 5.37 -2.17
C LEU A 468 18.53 4.71 -2.71
N MET A 469 18.69 3.39 -2.53
CA MET A 469 19.82 2.61 -3.06
C MET A 469 19.93 2.66 -4.58
N TYR A 470 18.83 2.86 -5.32
CA TYR A 470 18.87 2.97 -6.78
C TYR A 470 19.25 4.36 -7.27
N LEU A 471 18.95 5.42 -6.49
CA LEU A 471 19.47 6.76 -6.77
C LEU A 471 20.99 6.85 -6.56
N VAL A 472 21.53 6.02 -5.65
CA VAL A 472 22.94 6.00 -5.27
C VAL A 472 23.77 4.98 -6.08
N CYS A 473 23.25 3.78 -6.28
CA CYS A 473 23.91 2.66 -6.96
C CYS A 473 22.95 1.98 -7.97
N PRO A 474 22.52 2.69 -9.04
CA PRO A 474 21.54 2.18 -9.99
C PRO A 474 21.97 0.83 -10.59
N ARG A 475 21.06 -0.15 -10.59
CA ARG A 475 21.24 -1.50 -11.15
C ARG A 475 22.42 -2.32 -10.60
N SER A 476 23.07 -1.88 -9.52
CA SER A 476 24.23 -2.58 -8.94
C SER A 476 23.88 -4.01 -8.48
N PRO A 477 24.65 -5.05 -8.92
CA PRO A 477 24.35 -6.45 -8.57
C PRO A 477 24.54 -6.74 -7.07
N SER A 478 25.27 -5.89 -6.35
CA SER A 478 25.42 -5.95 -4.89
C SER A 478 24.12 -5.63 -4.14
N HIS A 479 23.12 -5.04 -4.82
CA HIS A 479 21.92 -4.47 -4.20
C HIS A 479 20.62 -4.87 -4.92
N PHE A 480 20.68 -5.20 -6.21
CA PHE A 480 19.52 -5.58 -7.04
C PHE A 480 19.72 -6.96 -7.66
N HIS A 481 18.71 -7.83 -7.51
CA HIS A 481 18.73 -9.18 -8.08
C HIS A 481 18.75 -9.10 -9.63
N PRO A 482 19.46 -10.01 -10.34
CA PRO A 482 19.54 -10.00 -11.80
C PRO A 482 18.17 -9.85 -12.49
N THR A 483 17.16 -10.61 -12.07
CA THR A 483 15.78 -10.54 -12.60
C THR A 483 15.12 -9.15 -12.44
N THR A 484 15.50 -8.37 -11.44
CA THR A 484 15.04 -6.97 -11.29
C THR A 484 15.75 -6.06 -12.28
N VAL A 485 17.05 -6.27 -12.51
CA VAL A 485 17.83 -5.52 -13.50
C VAL A 485 17.37 -5.86 -14.93
N GLU A 486 17.14 -7.13 -15.24
CA GLU A 486 16.56 -7.62 -16.50
C GLU A 486 15.16 -7.04 -16.75
N LEU A 487 14.33 -6.91 -15.72
CA LEU A 487 13.01 -6.26 -15.83
C LEU A 487 13.16 -4.77 -16.18
N LEU A 488 14.10 -4.06 -15.56
CA LEU A 488 14.33 -2.63 -15.80
C LEU A 488 14.96 -2.36 -17.18
N LYS A 489 15.87 -3.22 -17.63
CA LYS A 489 16.49 -3.16 -18.98
C LYS A 489 15.47 -3.17 -20.13
N LYS A 490 14.23 -3.63 -19.91
CA LYS A 490 13.15 -3.57 -20.92
C LYS A 490 12.70 -2.14 -21.28
N GLY A 491 13.13 -1.14 -20.51
CA GLY A 491 12.93 0.29 -20.82
C GLY A 491 14.11 0.98 -21.52
N ASP A 492 15.23 0.29 -21.71
CA ASP A 492 16.45 0.89 -22.29
C ASP A 492 16.26 1.18 -23.78
N GLY A 493 16.92 2.22 -24.30
CA GLY A 493 16.85 2.59 -25.72
C GLY A 493 15.48 3.07 -26.22
N ASN A 494 14.53 3.35 -25.32
CA ASN A 494 13.18 3.80 -25.69
C ASN A 494 13.17 5.10 -26.52
N SER A 495 12.13 5.27 -27.34
CA SER A 495 12.07 6.32 -28.37
C SER A 495 12.04 7.76 -27.82
N THR A 496 11.75 7.98 -26.54
CA THR A 496 11.51 9.31 -25.95
C THR A 496 12.50 9.73 -24.86
N SER A 497 13.40 8.85 -24.40
CA SER A 497 14.59 9.22 -23.60
C SER A 497 15.75 9.56 -24.53
N LYS A 498 16.31 10.78 -24.40
CA LYS A 498 17.41 11.30 -25.23
C LYS A 498 18.61 11.77 -24.41
N LYS A 499 18.44 12.05 -23.11
CA LYS A 499 19.58 12.26 -22.21
C LYS A 499 20.36 10.97 -22.02
N ASP A 500 21.67 11.07 -21.91
CA ASP A 500 22.54 9.95 -21.55
C ASP A 500 22.13 9.35 -20.18
N SER A 501 22.39 8.04 -20.01
CA SER A 501 22.05 7.31 -18.81
C SER A 501 22.89 7.74 -17.60
N HIS A 502 24.20 7.91 -17.76
CA HIS A 502 25.08 8.36 -16.68
C HIS A 502 24.82 9.83 -16.35
N GLN A 503 24.62 10.70 -17.35
CA GLN A 503 24.21 12.08 -17.11
C GLN A 503 22.90 12.18 -16.31
N ARG A 504 21.87 11.40 -16.69
CA ARG A 504 20.57 11.38 -15.97
C ARG A 504 20.72 10.83 -14.55
N GLN A 505 21.56 9.82 -14.34
CA GLN A 505 21.85 9.26 -13.02
C GLN A 505 22.60 10.26 -12.13
N ASN A 506 23.68 10.87 -12.61
CA ASN A 506 24.47 11.86 -11.88
C ASN A 506 23.61 13.06 -11.46
N GLU A 507 22.82 13.63 -12.38
CA GLU A 507 21.90 14.71 -12.05
C GLU A 507 20.91 14.33 -10.93
N LEU A 508 20.37 13.11 -10.94
CA LEU A 508 19.45 12.64 -9.90
C LEU A 508 20.17 12.41 -8.56
N LEU A 509 21.38 11.87 -8.60
CA LEU A 509 22.25 11.63 -7.44
C LEU A 509 22.64 12.94 -6.75
N GLU A 510 23.15 13.93 -7.48
CA GLU A 510 23.39 15.30 -6.98
C GLU A 510 22.16 15.89 -6.27
N GLY A 511 20.96 15.65 -6.84
CA GLY A 511 19.71 16.21 -6.33
C GLY A 511 19.23 15.62 -5.01
N ILE A 512 19.72 14.44 -4.62
CA ILE A 512 19.35 13.76 -3.36
C ILE A 512 20.51 13.69 -2.36
N SER A 513 21.77 13.79 -2.84
CA SER A 513 22.99 13.60 -2.06
C SER A 513 23.05 14.41 -0.75
N PRO A 514 22.80 15.74 -0.73
CA PRO A 514 22.89 16.52 0.52
C PRO A 514 21.92 16.02 1.60
N ALA A 515 20.72 15.62 1.21
CA ALA A 515 19.71 15.12 2.13
C ALA A 515 19.97 13.68 2.61
N LEU A 516 20.73 12.87 1.85
CA LEU A 516 21.21 11.57 2.31
C LEU A 516 22.41 11.69 3.26
N LEU A 517 23.30 12.66 3.03
CA LEU A 517 24.43 12.93 3.93
C LEU A 517 23.94 13.52 5.27
N GLU A 518 23.03 14.49 5.22
CA GLU A 518 22.32 15.03 6.39
C GLU A 518 21.53 13.96 7.15
N LEU A 519 20.94 12.98 6.45
CA LEU A 519 20.29 11.83 7.07
C LEU A 519 21.30 10.97 7.83
N ILE A 520 22.44 10.64 7.23
CA ILE A 520 23.48 9.81 7.87
C ILE A 520 24.04 10.53 9.10
N GLU A 521 24.33 11.83 9.00
CA GLU A 521 24.75 12.66 10.14
C GLU A 521 23.76 12.55 11.33
N LYS A 522 22.45 12.60 11.04
CA LYS A 522 21.38 12.58 12.07
C LYS A 522 21.05 11.20 12.63
N ILE A 523 21.15 10.13 11.83
CA ILE A 523 20.66 8.78 12.20
C ILE A 523 21.65 7.64 11.94
N ALA A 524 22.96 7.91 11.88
CA ALA A 524 24.00 6.88 11.74
C ALA A 524 23.81 5.69 12.71
N GLU A 525 23.39 5.93 13.95
CA GLU A 525 23.16 4.88 14.95
C GLU A 525 21.93 4.00 14.65
N GLU A 526 20.94 4.48 13.89
CA GLU A 526 19.86 3.65 13.39
C GLU A 526 20.31 2.83 12.17
N LEU A 527 21.00 3.49 11.23
CA LEU A 527 21.42 2.86 9.97
C LEU A 527 22.52 1.80 10.17
N LEU A 528 23.56 2.06 10.96
CA LEU A 528 24.69 1.14 11.19
C LEU A 528 24.30 -0.14 11.94
N PHE A 529 23.17 -0.14 12.65
CA PHE A 529 22.69 -1.29 13.42
C PHE A 529 21.73 -2.18 12.63
N ASP A 530 21.13 -1.66 11.56
CA ASP A 530 20.38 -2.47 10.62
C ASP A 530 21.24 -2.99 9.45
N LYS A 531 20.93 -4.20 8.99
CA LYS A 531 21.63 -4.88 7.89
C LYS A 531 21.40 -4.23 6.52
N GLY A 532 20.26 -3.55 6.32
CA GLY A 532 19.99 -2.78 5.12
C GLY A 532 20.49 -1.34 5.24
N GLY A 533 20.33 -0.73 6.43
CA GLY A 533 20.77 0.64 6.72
C GLY A 533 22.26 0.82 6.51
N CYS A 534 23.09 -0.14 6.94
CA CYS A 534 24.53 -0.04 6.78
C CYS A 534 24.98 -0.13 5.31
N GLN A 535 24.23 -0.82 4.43
CA GLN A 535 24.51 -0.82 3.00
C GLN A 535 24.21 0.55 2.37
N LEU A 536 23.15 1.24 2.83
CA LEU A 536 22.83 2.60 2.40
C LEU A 536 23.90 3.60 2.84
N VAL A 537 24.42 3.49 4.07
CA VAL A 537 25.56 4.30 4.54
C VAL A 537 26.80 4.08 3.66
N LEU A 538 27.15 2.81 3.41
CA LEU A 538 28.33 2.45 2.59
C LEU A 538 28.21 2.89 1.13
N ALA A 539 27.02 2.82 0.54
CA ALA A 539 26.79 3.28 -0.82
C ALA A 539 26.77 4.81 -0.90
N ALA A 540 26.03 5.47 0.00
CA ALA A 540 25.85 6.92 -0.01
C ALA A 540 27.18 7.64 0.25
N LEU A 541 27.97 7.24 1.24
CA LEU A 541 29.27 7.89 1.48
C LEU A 541 30.25 7.71 0.31
N LEU A 542 30.15 6.62 -0.46
CA LEU A 542 31.02 6.34 -1.61
C LEU A 542 30.58 7.07 -2.90
N GLN A 543 29.32 7.48 -3.02
CA GLN A 543 28.75 7.97 -4.30
C GLN A 543 28.08 9.36 -4.20
N CYS A 544 27.64 9.80 -3.03
CA CYS A 544 26.95 11.08 -2.89
C CYS A 544 27.89 12.26 -3.15
N ALA A 545 27.40 13.24 -3.91
CA ALA A 545 28.10 14.50 -4.15
C ALA A 545 27.94 15.46 -2.96
N GLY A 546 29.06 16.06 -2.52
CA GLY A 546 29.10 17.05 -1.44
C GLY A 546 30.05 16.66 -0.30
N ASP A 547 30.00 17.43 0.79
CA ASP A 547 30.76 17.20 2.02
C ASP A 547 30.28 15.91 2.72
N VAL A 548 31.14 14.89 2.73
CA VAL A 548 30.91 13.62 3.44
C VAL A 548 31.46 13.61 4.87
N GLU A 549 32.26 14.60 5.26
CA GLU A 549 33.03 14.60 6.51
C GLU A 549 32.12 14.55 7.72
N ARG A 550 31.05 15.37 7.76
CA ARG A 550 30.09 15.40 8.88
C ARG A 550 29.37 14.06 9.06
N ALA A 551 28.98 13.45 7.96
CA ALA A 551 28.32 12.15 7.93
C ALA A 551 29.29 11.02 8.37
N MET A 552 30.58 11.13 8.04
CA MET A 552 31.61 10.25 8.59
C MET A 552 31.90 10.52 10.07
N MET A 553 31.99 11.77 10.51
CA MET A 553 32.22 12.16 11.90
C MET A 553 31.09 11.68 12.82
N ALA A 554 29.85 11.67 12.35
CA ALA A 554 28.74 11.02 13.08
C ALA A 554 28.98 9.52 13.30
N ILE A 555 29.66 8.82 12.39
CA ILE A 555 30.04 7.40 12.51
C ILE A 555 31.25 7.24 13.43
N VAL A 556 32.26 8.10 13.31
CA VAL A 556 33.44 8.14 14.20
C VAL A 556 33.01 8.38 15.65
N ASN A 557 32.12 9.34 15.90
CA ASN A 557 31.55 9.62 17.23
C ASN A 557 30.75 8.45 17.82
N LEU A 558 30.25 7.51 16.99
CA LEU A 558 29.62 6.27 17.45
C LEU A 558 30.62 5.16 17.75
N ALA A 559 31.79 5.15 17.10
CA ALA A 559 32.91 4.26 17.39
C ALA A 559 33.73 4.72 18.62
N ASN A 560 33.66 6.03 18.93
CA ASN A 560 34.30 6.69 20.06
C ASN A 560 33.52 6.63 21.39
N ARG A 561 32.41 5.88 21.45
CA ARG A 561 31.71 5.63 22.72
C ARG A 561 32.43 4.54 23.51
N ASP A 562 32.31 4.56 24.83
CA ASP A 562 32.82 3.47 25.67
C ASP A 562 32.29 2.11 25.20
N LEU A 563 33.20 1.14 25.08
CA LEU A 563 32.86 -0.22 24.63
C LEU A 563 31.87 -0.90 25.58
N ASP A 564 32.06 -0.66 26.88
CA ASP A 564 31.29 -1.16 28.01
C ASP A 564 31.06 0.03 28.97
N PRO A 565 30.06 0.91 28.69
CA PRO A 565 29.85 2.12 29.49
C PRO A 565 29.51 1.76 30.94
N SER A 566 30.06 2.52 31.90
CA SER A 566 29.85 2.23 33.32
C SER A 566 28.38 2.36 33.71
N THR A 567 27.81 1.27 34.24
CA THR A 567 26.46 1.29 34.85
C THR A 567 26.55 1.79 36.29
N GLU A 568 27.08 3.01 36.44
CA GLU A 568 27.29 3.70 37.73
C GLU A 568 26.04 4.41 38.26
N ASP A 569 24.95 4.36 37.50
CA ASP A 569 23.62 4.67 38.01
C ASP A 569 23.18 3.55 38.99
N GLU A 570 23.62 3.67 40.25
CA GLU A 570 23.41 2.69 41.32
C GLU A 570 21.91 2.43 41.60
N TYR A 571 21.08 3.43 41.32
CA TYR A 571 19.62 3.35 41.27
C TYR A 571 19.11 2.26 40.31
N LEU A 572 19.80 2.02 39.18
CA LEU A 572 19.38 1.04 38.17
C LEU A 572 19.77 -0.40 38.49
N LYS A 573 20.70 -0.64 39.42
CA LYS A 573 21.06 -2.01 39.86
C LYS A 573 19.90 -2.69 40.59
N HIS A 574 19.11 -1.93 41.35
CA HIS A 574 18.03 -2.46 42.19
C HIS A 574 16.68 -2.67 41.47
N ASN A 575 16.43 -2.02 40.33
CA ASN A 575 15.14 -2.08 39.66
C ASN A 575 15.14 -3.03 38.45
N VAL A 576 14.76 -4.30 38.70
CA VAL A 576 14.70 -5.39 37.71
C VAL A 576 13.84 -5.05 36.48
N TYR A 577 12.78 -4.24 36.65
CA TYR A 577 11.91 -3.81 35.56
C TYR A 577 12.55 -2.72 34.68
N LEU A 578 13.20 -1.72 35.28
CA LEU A 578 13.98 -0.71 34.53
C LEU A 578 15.18 -1.35 33.82
N ARG A 579 15.83 -2.35 34.44
CA ARG A 579 16.97 -3.05 33.83
C ARG A 579 16.61 -3.67 32.48
N HIS A 580 15.43 -4.29 32.35
CA HIS A 580 14.92 -4.77 31.06
C HIS A 580 14.61 -3.63 30.08
N ALA A 581 14.02 -2.53 30.54
CA ALA A 581 13.66 -1.40 29.67
C ALA A 581 14.88 -0.64 29.11
N ILE A 582 15.98 -0.57 29.86
CA ILE A 582 17.21 0.15 29.48
C ILE A 582 18.17 -0.75 28.70
N VAL A 583 18.30 -2.04 29.04
CA VAL A 583 19.06 -3.01 28.21
C VAL A 583 18.43 -3.19 26.82
N PHE A 584 17.14 -2.86 26.65
CA PHE A 584 16.47 -2.82 25.34
C PHE A 584 16.62 -1.47 24.60
N ARG A 585 17.23 -0.45 25.21
CA ARG A 585 17.41 0.90 24.63
C ARG A 585 18.86 1.34 24.46
N ALA A 586 19.75 0.94 25.36
CA ALA A 586 21.19 1.05 25.15
C ALA A 586 21.59 0.07 24.04
N LYS A 587 21.77 0.59 22.81
CA LYS A 587 22.35 -0.18 21.72
C LYS A 587 23.77 -0.59 22.11
N ASP A 588 24.08 -1.87 21.88
CA ASP A 588 25.41 -2.43 22.07
C ASP A 588 26.48 -1.66 21.26
N HIS A 589 27.76 -1.70 21.62
CA HIS A 589 28.76 -0.86 20.94
C HIS A 589 28.85 -1.17 19.42
N VAL A 590 29.11 -0.17 18.58
CA VAL A 590 29.07 -0.33 17.11
C VAL A 590 30.04 -1.40 16.60
N VAL A 591 31.21 -1.57 17.25
CA VAL A 591 32.16 -2.65 16.91
C VAL A 591 31.74 -4.05 17.40
N LYS A 592 30.77 -4.12 18.32
CA LYS A 592 30.12 -5.38 18.73
C LYS A 592 28.92 -5.72 17.83
N SER A 593 28.24 -4.71 17.28
CA SER A 593 27.13 -4.88 16.32
C SER A 593 27.55 -5.67 15.07
N ALA A 594 26.71 -6.62 14.67
CA ALA A 594 26.95 -7.44 13.48
C ALA A 594 26.89 -6.63 12.16
N ALA A 595 26.11 -5.54 12.13
CA ALA A 595 26.07 -4.61 11.00
C ALA A 595 27.13 -3.50 11.15
N GLY A 596 27.36 -3.01 12.37
CA GLY A 596 28.27 -1.90 12.66
C GLY A 596 29.73 -2.21 12.36
N HIS A 597 30.28 -3.30 12.90
CA HIS A 597 31.69 -3.67 12.62
C HIS A 597 31.95 -3.97 11.13
N PHE A 598 30.94 -4.51 10.43
CA PHE A 598 30.99 -4.73 8.98
C PHE A 598 31.05 -3.39 8.23
N ALA A 599 30.24 -2.42 8.63
CA ALA A 599 30.24 -1.08 8.06
C ALA A 599 31.60 -0.39 8.27
N LEU A 600 32.12 -0.39 9.49
CA LEU A 600 33.43 0.19 9.80
C LEU A 600 34.56 -0.44 8.97
N LYS A 601 34.65 -1.79 8.91
CA LYS A 601 35.62 -2.48 8.01
C LYS A 601 35.41 -2.09 6.55
N ARG A 602 34.17 -1.96 6.08
CA ARG A 602 33.89 -1.60 4.68
C ARG A 602 34.21 -0.15 4.35
N LEU A 603 34.02 0.80 5.27
CA LEU A 603 34.43 2.20 5.10
C LEU A 603 35.96 2.32 5.02
N ILE A 604 36.69 1.69 5.94
CA ILE A 604 38.17 1.61 5.90
C ILE A 604 38.65 1.04 4.56
N ASN A 605 38.03 -0.05 4.11
CA ASN A 605 38.39 -0.69 2.84
C ASN A 605 37.93 0.12 1.60
N GLN A 606 37.02 1.10 1.73
CA GLN A 606 36.60 1.99 0.64
C GLN A 606 37.60 3.12 0.38
N ASP A 607 38.40 3.53 1.38
CA ASP A 607 39.44 4.56 1.22
C ASP A 607 40.48 4.22 0.15
N LYS A 608 40.71 2.92 -0.11
CA LYS A 608 41.56 2.47 -1.24
C LYS A 608 41.04 2.96 -2.60
N GLY A 609 39.72 3.07 -2.77
CA GLY A 609 39.11 3.63 -3.97
C GLY A 609 39.19 5.15 -4.01
N ARG A 610 39.03 5.82 -2.86
CA ARG A 610 39.18 7.28 -2.71
C ARG A 610 40.59 7.76 -3.08
N LEU A 611 41.61 7.05 -2.59
CA LEU A 611 43.02 7.27 -2.96
C LEU A 611 43.33 7.11 -4.46
N GLN A 612 42.41 6.53 -5.23
CA GLN A 612 42.51 6.36 -6.68
C GLN A 612 41.63 7.35 -7.46
N SER A 613 40.90 8.25 -6.77
CA SER A 613 40.17 9.35 -7.41
C SER A 613 41.11 10.49 -7.78
N GLU A 614 40.68 11.34 -8.70
CA GLU A 614 41.44 12.54 -9.09
C GLU A 614 41.34 13.66 -8.03
N ASN A 615 40.47 13.52 -7.03
CA ASN A 615 40.24 14.51 -5.99
C ASN A 615 41.19 14.32 -4.80
N LYS A 616 42.26 15.13 -4.76
CA LYS A 616 43.29 15.06 -3.71
C LYS A 616 42.80 15.47 -2.32
N ASP A 617 41.68 16.19 -2.25
CA ASP A 617 41.08 16.68 -1.00
C ASP A 617 39.97 15.72 -0.48
N GLU A 618 39.93 14.48 -0.97
CA GLU A 618 38.90 13.51 -0.59
C GLU A 618 39.11 12.94 0.83
N VAL A 619 38.11 13.11 1.70
CA VAL A 619 38.15 12.67 3.10
C VAL A 619 38.22 11.13 3.21
N LEU A 620 39.30 10.65 3.83
CA LEU A 620 39.55 9.23 4.07
C LEU A 620 39.05 8.82 5.46
N PHE A 621 38.11 7.88 5.52
CA PHE A 621 37.43 7.50 6.75
C PHE A 621 38.40 6.94 7.81
N SER A 622 39.41 6.18 7.40
CA SER A 622 40.38 5.55 8.30
C SER A 622 41.39 6.52 8.90
N LYS A 623 41.68 7.66 8.24
CA LYS A 623 42.39 8.78 8.88
C LYS A 623 41.48 9.48 9.87
N LEU A 624 40.33 9.97 9.40
CA LEU A 624 39.34 10.70 10.21
C LEU A 624 38.95 9.94 11.49
N LEU A 625 38.85 8.61 11.43
CA LEU A 625 38.66 7.73 12.59
C LEU A 625 39.86 7.80 13.55
N LEU A 626 41.08 7.54 13.09
CA LEU A 626 42.28 7.55 13.95
C LEU A 626 42.60 8.93 14.53
N ASP A 627 42.40 10.00 13.77
CA ASP A 627 42.66 11.38 14.17
C ASP A 627 41.72 11.84 15.32
N ASN A 628 40.60 11.13 15.51
CA ASN A 628 39.57 11.44 16.51
C ASN A 628 39.31 10.32 17.55
N THR A 629 39.87 9.12 17.39
CA THR A 629 39.71 7.99 18.34
C THR A 629 40.83 7.98 19.37
N ASP A 630 40.52 7.96 20.68
CA ASP A 630 41.55 7.79 21.73
C ASP A 630 42.35 6.49 21.47
N PRO A 631 43.69 6.54 21.39
CA PRO A 631 44.56 5.38 21.21
C PRO A 631 44.27 4.18 22.14
N ARG A 632 43.67 4.39 23.31
CA ARG A 632 43.22 3.34 24.24
C ARG A 632 42.12 2.47 23.62
N MET A 633 41.19 3.07 22.88
CA MET A 633 40.01 2.39 22.32
C MET A 633 40.38 1.30 21.32
N LEU A 634 41.50 1.42 20.61
CA LEU A 634 42.01 0.38 19.71
C LEU A 634 42.34 -0.91 20.46
N LEU A 635 42.84 -0.82 21.70
CA LEU A 635 43.02 -1.98 22.58
C LEU A 635 41.67 -2.50 23.09
N ASP A 636 40.74 -1.61 23.42
CA ASP A 636 39.42 -1.99 23.93
C ASP A 636 38.58 -2.71 22.86
N TRP A 637 38.54 -2.21 21.62
CA TRP A 637 37.89 -2.90 20.50
C TRP A 637 38.47 -4.32 20.28
N CYS A 638 39.76 -4.54 20.59
CA CYS A 638 40.37 -5.87 20.54
C CYS A 638 39.88 -6.83 21.64
N LYS A 639 39.26 -6.36 22.73
CA LYS A 639 38.61 -7.22 23.74
C LYS A 639 37.47 -8.06 23.14
N VAL A 640 36.90 -7.62 22.01
CA VAL A 640 35.81 -8.30 21.32
C VAL A 640 36.21 -8.70 19.90
N ASN A 641 35.98 -9.97 19.53
CA ASN A 641 36.41 -10.55 18.26
C ASN A 641 36.02 -9.71 17.02
N ARG A 642 34.84 -9.08 17.01
CA ARG A 642 34.38 -8.20 15.92
C ARG A 642 35.13 -6.87 15.84
N GLY A 643 35.48 -6.26 16.97
CA GLY A 643 36.28 -5.04 17.01
C GLY A 643 37.73 -5.28 16.65
N ALA A 644 38.30 -6.43 17.04
CA ALA A 644 39.61 -6.86 16.57
C ALA A 644 39.67 -6.99 15.03
N PHE A 645 38.58 -7.39 14.35
CA PHE A 645 38.51 -7.35 12.89
C PHE A 645 38.44 -5.93 12.30
N VAL A 646 37.92 -4.93 13.02
CA VAL A 646 37.99 -3.51 12.60
C VAL A 646 39.44 -3.01 12.72
N VAL A 647 40.10 -3.29 13.84
CA VAL A 647 41.52 -2.95 14.08
C VAL A 647 42.45 -3.62 13.06
N ALA A 648 42.22 -4.90 12.75
CA ALA A 648 42.94 -5.60 11.68
C ALA A 648 42.77 -4.91 10.32
N SER A 649 41.60 -4.31 10.05
CA SER A 649 41.36 -3.59 8.79
C SER A 649 42.10 -2.26 8.70
N LEU A 650 42.38 -1.61 9.83
CA LEU A 650 43.24 -0.42 9.88
C LEU A 650 44.71 -0.81 9.67
N LEU A 651 45.16 -1.93 10.25
CA LEU A 651 46.50 -2.48 10.01
C LEU A 651 46.69 -2.96 8.56
N GLU A 652 45.63 -3.51 7.93
CA GLU A 652 45.56 -3.88 6.51
C GLU A 652 45.34 -2.66 5.57
N SER A 653 45.19 -1.44 6.09
CA SER A 653 44.83 -0.27 5.28
C SER A 653 45.96 0.15 4.35
N SER A 654 45.64 0.38 3.07
CA SER A 654 46.57 0.95 2.09
C SER A 654 46.69 2.48 2.18
N VAL A 655 46.15 3.10 3.24
CA VAL A 655 46.22 4.56 3.44
C VAL A 655 47.52 4.92 4.18
N PRO A 656 48.39 5.79 3.62
CA PRO A 656 49.66 6.17 4.24
C PRO A 656 49.50 6.67 5.67
N GLY A 657 50.29 6.12 6.59
CA GLY A 657 50.33 6.46 8.02
C GLY A 657 49.27 5.76 8.89
N VAL A 658 48.20 5.20 8.31
CA VAL A 658 47.10 4.57 9.08
C VAL A 658 47.56 3.29 9.78
N SER A 659 48.24 2.40 9.06
CA SER A 659 48.78 1.16 9.66
C SER A 659 49.83 1.47 10.72
N ASP A 660 50.76 2.39 10.43
CA ASP A 660 51.86 2.77 11.32
C ASP A 660 51.37 3.38 12.64
N THR A 661 50.32 4.21 12.57
CA THR A 661 49.66 4.80 13.74
C THR A 661 48.97 3.75 14.61
N VAL A 662 48.38 2.70 14.01
CA VAL A 662 47.81 1.59 14.79
C VAL A 662 48.91 0.70 15.37
N LYS A 663 50.02 0.47 14.63
CA LYS A 663 51.20 -0.24 15.15
C LYS A 663 51.77 0.48 16.38
N SER A 664 52.05 1.78 16.30
CA SER A 664 52.63 2.55 17.42
C SER A 664 51.75 2.53 18.68
N HIS A 665 50.42 2.60 18.52
CA HIS A 665 49.47 2.56 19.64
C HIS A 665 49.27 1.17 20.27
N LEU A 666 49.52 0.07 19.52
CA LEU A 666 49.26 -1.29 19.98
C LEU A 666 50.53 -2.10 20.34
N GLN A 667 51.69 -1.82 19.74
CA GLN A 667 52.95 -2.53 20.06
C GLN A 667 53.28 -2.51 21.57
N PRO A 668 53.22 -1.37 22.30
CA PRO A 668 53.47 -1.34 23.74
C PRO A 668 52.44 -2.13 24.59
N ARG A 669 51.40 -2.67 23.96
CA ARG A 669 50.23 -3.29 24.59
C ARG A 669 50.00 -4.74 24.11
N VAL A 670 50.91 -5.31 23.32
CA VAL A 670 50.85 -6.71 22.85
C VAL A 670 50.69 -7.73 24.00
N SER A 671 51.30 -7.48 25.16
CA SER A 671 51.14 -8.30 26.36
C SER A 671 49.72 -8.27 26.96
N LYS A 672 48.93 -7.22 26.67
CA LYS A 672 47.50 -7.13 27.01
C LYS A 672 46.65 -7.81 25.93
N LEU A 673 46.97 -7.62 24.65
CA LEU A 673 46.30 -8.29 23.53
C LEU A 673 46.37 -9.82 23.64
N LYS A 674 47.53 -10.38 24.01
CA LYS A 674 47.72 -11.83 24.23
C LYS A 674 46.82 -12.45 25.31
N LYS A 675 46.09 -11.65 26.11
CA LYS A 675 45.10 -12.15 27.09
C LYS A 675 43.71 -12.42 26.49
N HIS A 676 43.47 -12.03 25.24
CA HIS A 676 42.18 -12.16 24.56
C HIS A 676 42.26 -13.16 23.40
N ASP A 677 42.04 -14.45 23.67
CA ASP A 677 42.01 -15.44 22.60
C ASP A 677 40.75 -15.30 21.72
N SER A 678 40.94 -14.80 20.51
CA SER A 678 39.92 -14.76 19.47
C SER A 678 40.55 -14.65 18.09
N LYS A 679 39.86 -15.15 17.05
CA LYS A 679 40.39 -15.15 15.67
C LYS A 679 40.77 -13.76 15.17
N GLY A 680 40.01 -12.72 15.53
CA GLY A 680 40.36 -11.34 15.21
C GLY A 680 41.66 -10.88 15.89
N VAL A 681 41.84 -11.17 17.18
CA VAL A 681 43.08 -10.82 17.92
C VAL A 681 44.28 -11.62 17.41
N GLN A 682 44.10 -12.89 17.07
CA GLN A 682 45.14 -13.72 16.44
C GLN A 682 45.61 -13.13 15.09
N ILE A 683 44.75 -12.43 14.35
CA ILE A 683 45.11 -11.71 13.12
C ILE A 683 45.81 -10.39 13.44
N VAL A 684 45.29 -9.58 14.38
CA VAL A 684 45.95 -8.36 14.85
C VAL A 684 47.38 -8.64 15.34
N LEU A 685 47.58 -9.71 16.14
CA LEU A 685 48.90 -10.09 16.62
C LEU A 685 49.88 -10.52 15.51
N LYS A 686 49.39 -11.04 14.38
CA LYS A 686 50.22 -11.33 13.19
C LYS A 686 50.56 -10.04 12.42
N LEU A 687 49.59 -9.14 12.26
CA LEU A 687 49.77 -7.85 11.59
C LEU A 687 50.63 -6.85 12.41
N LEU A 688 50.85 -7.12 13.70
CA LEU A 688 51.82 -6.43 14.56
C LEU A 688 53.19 -7.14 14.63
N ALA A 689 53.31 -8.39 14.14
CA ALA A 689 54.59 -9.08 14.03
C ALA A 689 55.30 -8.80 12.70
N ASN A 690 54.51 -8.41 11.69
CA ASN A 690 54.93 -7.83 10.42
C ASN A 690 54.90 -6.29 10.46
#